data_AF-A0A1X1XS98-F1
#
_entry.id   AF-A0A1X1XS98-F1
#
_cell.length_a   1.000
_cell.length_b   1.000
_cell.length_c   1.000
_cell.angle_alpha   90.00
_cell.angle_beta   90.00
_cell.angle_gamma   90.00
#
_symmetry.space_group_name_H-M   'P 1'
#
loop_
_entity.id
_entity.type
_entity.pdbx_description
1 polymer ?
#
loop_
_entity_poly.entity_id
_entity_poly.type
_entity_poly.pdbx_seq_one_letter_code
_entity_poly.pdbx_strand_id
1 'polypeptide(L)'
;MTQSASRRKSTRNRAISGAFASARKRVGVTRWVATIAGLIGFVLSVATPLLPVVQTTATLNWPQNGRLNSVTAPLISLTPVDMTATVPCGIVRDLPPAGGVVLGTAPKQGKDANLNALFVVVSTRRVDVTDRNVVILSVPREQVASPQCQRIEITSTRAGTFATFVGLTDPSGKPLRSGFPDPNLRPQIVGVFTDLTGPAPPGLRLSATIDTRFSTTPTTLKLLAIVGAIVATVVALIALWRLDQLDGHRMRRMIPANWRTFTLTDAVVIFGFLLWHVIGANSSDDGYILGMARVADRAGYMSNYFRWFGSPEDPFGWYYNLLALMTHVSDASLWMRLPVLIAGLVCWLLLSREVLPRLGPAVAASKPANWAAAMVLLTAWMPFDNGLRPEPIIALGSLVTYVLIERSMRYSRLTPAALAVVTAAFTLGVQPTGLIAVAALVAGGRPILRILVRRHRVVGTWPLVAPLLAAGSVILPVVFADQTLSTVLEATRIRTAIGPSQAWYTENLRYYYLILPTVDGSLSRRFGFLITAVCLFTAVFIMLRRKRVPGVARGPAWRLMGIIFATMFFLMFTPTKWVHHFGLFAAVGAAMAALTTVLVSPAVLRWSRNRMAFLAALLFMLALCFATTNGWWYVSSYGVPFNSTMPKVAGITVSTIFFVLFAIAALYAASLHFAPRGSGEGRLSRAVTSAPVPVAAGFMALVFVASMVAGVVRQYPTYSNGWANLRAFTGGCGLADDVLVEPDTNAGFMTPQPGDYGPLGPLGGVNPVGFTPDGVPDHTVAEAIVMKPNQPGTDYDWDAPTKLKTPGINGSSVPLPYGLDPARVPLAGTYTSGVQQESRLTSAWYWLPKPDDGHPLVVVTAAGKIAGNSVLHGYTPGQTVVLEYGKPGPDGNVVPAGRLVPDDLYGEQPKAWRNLRYARDKVPADAVAVRVVAEDLSLTPEDWIAVTPPRVPDLRSLQEYVGSTQPVLLDWAVGLAFPCQQPMLHVNGVTEIPKFRITPDYSAKKMDTDTWEDGVNGGLLGITDLLLRAHVMATYLSRDWGRDWGSLREFDTLVDAPPAQLDLSTATRSGLWSPGQIRIKP
;
A
#
# COMPACT_ATOMS: atom_id res chain seq x y z
N MET A 1 15.68 -1.67 95.03
CA MET A 1 14.74 -2.21 94.02
C MET A 1 14.68 -1.32 92.75
N THR A 2 15.81 -0.87 92.20
CA THR A 2 15.87 0.20 91.17
C THR A 2 16.86 -0.06 90.02
N GLN A 3 17.05 -1.31 89.59
CA GLN A 3 17.90 -1.62 88.41
C GLN A 3 17.21 -2.41 87.28
N SER A 4 15.98 -2.91 87.46
CA SER A 4 15.32 -3.77 86.45
C SER A 4 14.55 -3.00 85.34
N ALA A 5 14.15 -1.76 85.58
CA ALA A 5 13.34 -0.99 84.62
C ALA A 5 14.15 -0.33 83.47
N SER A 6 15.46 -0.15 83.63
CA SER A 6 16.34 0.50 82.62
C SER A 6 16.71 -0.43 81.45
N ARG A 7 16.98 -1.72 81.72
CA ARG A 7 17.43 -2.67 80.69
C ARG A 7 16.36 -3.06 79.66
N ARG A 8 15.07 -3.11 80.02
CA ARG A 8 13.96 -3.46 79.09
C ARG A 8 13.61 -2.34 78.09
N LYS A 9 13.83 -1.06 78.42
CA LYS A 9 13.67 0.06 77.46
C LYS A 9 14.81 0.10 76.43
N SER A 10 16.03 -0.24 76.83
CA SER A 10 17.22 -0.25 75.95
C SER A 10 17.14 -1.31 74.85
N THR A 11 16.70 -2.54 75.16
CA THR A 11 16.57 -3.63 74.18
C THR A 11 15.43 -3.43 73.18
N ARG A 12 14.29 -2.86 73.60
CA ARG A 12 13.19 -2.51 72.69
C ARG A 12 13.59 -1.36 71.74
N ASN A 13 14.34 -0.36 72.24
CA ASN A 13 14.89 0.70 71.41
C ASN A 13 15.97 0.21 70.44
N ARG A 14 16.78 -0.80 70.79
CA ARG A 14 17.77 -1.43 69.88
C ARG A 14 17.13 -2.28 68.78
N ALA A 15 16.05 -3.01 69.07
CA ALA A 15 15.33 -3.80 68.06
C ALA A 15 14.58 -2.89 67.07
N ILE A 16 13.96 -1.80 67.57
CA ILE A 16 13.32 -0.79 66.73
C ILE A 16 14.38 -0.04 65.90
N SER A 17 15.50 0.39 66.49
CA SER A 17 16.57 1.04 65.74
C SER A 17 17.23 0.13 64.69
N GLY A 18 17.36 -1.18 64.99
CA GLY A 18 17.82 -2.19 64.02
C GLY A 18 16.86 -2.42 62.85
N ALA A 19 15.55 -2.43 63.11
CA ALA A 19 14.52 -2.50 62.06
C ALA A 19 14.47 -1.23 61.20
N PHE A 20 14.61 -0.05 61.80
CA PHE A 20 14.73 1.23 61.09
C PHE A 20 16.02 1.31 60.28
N ALA A 21 17.15 0.84 60.80
CA ALA A 21 18.42 0.77 60.07
C ALA A 21 18.35 -0.21 58.89
N SER A 22 17.71 -1.37 59.07
CA SER A 22 17.45 -2.37 58.01
C SER A 22 16.54 -1.81 56.91
N ALA A 23 15.48 -1.07 57.26
CA ALA A 23 14.60 -0.41 56.29
C ALA A 23 15.34 0.72 55.53
N ARG A 24 16.16 1.52 56.23
CA ARG A 24 16.97 2.60 55.63
C ARG A 24 18.04 2.03 54.70
N LYS A 25 18.67 0.90 55.06
CA LYS A 25 19.63 0.17 54.22
C LYS A 25 18.95 -0.41 52.97
N ARG A 26 17.76 -0.99 53.10
CA ARG A 26 16.96 -1.48 51.95
C ARG A 26 16.58 -0.37 50.97
N VAL A 27 16.15 0.79 51.46
CA VAL A 27 15.88 1.97 50.60
C VAL A 27 17.15 2.45 49.90
N GLY A 28 18.29 2.47 50.60
CA GLY A 28 19.60 2.78 50.01
C GLY A 28 19.96 1.84 48.85
N VAL A 29 19.82 0.53 49.05
CA VAL A 29 20.08 -0.48 48.00
C VAL A 29 19.15 -0.28 46.80
N THR A 30 17.84 -0.11 47.00
CA THR A 30 16.90 0.08 45.89
C THR A 30 17.19 1.36 45.09
N ARG A 31 17.64 2.43 45.75
CA ARG A 31 18.07 3.66 45.06
C ARG A 31 19.29 3.40 44.16
N TRP A 32 20.30 2.69 44.67
CA TRP A 32 21.48 2.32 43.88
C TRP A 32 21.12 1.44 42.68
N VAL A 33 20.27 0.42 42.88
CA VAL A 33 19.81 -0.45 41.79
C VAL A 33 19.10 0.36 40.71
N ALA A 34 18.17 1.25 41.08
CA ALA A 34 17.45 2.10 40.13
C ALA A 34 18.40 3.00 39.31
N THR A 35 19.44 3.56 39.95
CA THR A 35 20.43 4.40 39.27
C THR A 35 21.36 3.59 38.37
N ILE A 36 22.02 2.56 38.90
CA ILE A 36 23.04 1.78 38.17
C ILE A 36 22.39 1.04 37.00
N ALA A 37 21.29 0.31 37.24
CA ALA A 37 20.60 -0.42 36.18
C ALA A 37 20.01 0.54 35.14
N GLY A 38 19.50 1.71 35.57
CA GLY A 38 18.99 2.72 34.65
C GLY A 38 20.08 3.31 33.75
N LEU A 39 21.26 3.63 34.30
CA LEU A 39 22.37 4.15 33.51
C LEU A 39 22.96 3.08 32.58
N ILE A 40 23.09 1.83 33.03
CA ILE A 40 23.52 0.70 32.18
C ILE A 40 22.53 0.51 31.03
N GLY A 41 21.23 0.46 31.32
CA GLY A 41 20.18 0.32 30.31
C GLY A 41 20.23 1.42 29.27
N PHE A 42 20.43 2.67 29.70
CA PHE A 42 20.59 3.82 28.81
C PHE A 42 21.84 3.72 27.93
N VAL A 43 23.02 3.49 28.51
CA VAL A 43 24.28 3.45 27.76
C VAL A 43 24.30 2.30 26.75
N LEU A 44 23.86 1.09 27.15
CA LEU A 44 23.80 -0.05 26.23
C LEU A 44 22.79 0.19 25.09
N SER A 45 21.64 0.82 25.39
CA SER A 45 20.65 1.14 24.36
C SER A 45 21.20 2.11 23.32
N VAL A 46 21.86 3.18 23.76
CA VAL A 46 22.44 4.21 22.87
C VAL A 46 23.64 3.66 22.08
N ALA A 47 24.41 2.74 22.66
CA ALA A 47 25.56 2.13 21.98
C ALA A 47 25.17 1.10 20.91
N THR A 48 24.01 0.44 21.05
CA THR A 48 23.55 -0.64 20.15
C THR A 48 23.67 -0.33 18.64
N PRO A 49 23.23 0.83 18.12
CA PRO A 49 23.34 1.14 16.69
C PRO A 49 24.78 1.29 16.16
N LEU A 50 25.77 1.41 17.06
CA LEU A 50 27.19 1.57 16.72
C LEU A 50 27.97 0.25 16.76
N LEU A 51 27.37 -0.80 17.33
CA LEU A 51 28.03 -2.09 17.53
C LEU A 51 28.21 -2.87 16.21
N PRO A 52 29.19 -3.78 16.15
CA PRO A 52 29.47 -4.53 14.94
C PRO A 52 28.34 -5.48 14.51
N VAL A 53 28.21 -5.66 13.20
CA VAL A 53 27.30 -6.61 12.54
C VAL A 53 28.08 -7.49 11.57
N VAL A 54 27.54 -8.66 11.24
CA VAL A 54 28.08 -9.53 10.19
C VAL A 54 27.23 -9.33 8.95
N GLN A 55 27.83 -8.79 7.89
CA GLN A 55 27.20 -8.63 6.59
C GLN A 55 27.48 -9.85 5.73
N THR A 56 26.44 -10.41 5.09
CA THR A 56 26.63 -11.37 3.99
C THR A 56 26.98 -10.59 2.72
N THR A 57 28.12 -10.87 2.11
CA THR A 57 28.58 -10.22 0.87
C THR A 57 28.38 -11.16 -0.31
N ALA A 58 27.88 -10.66 -1.43
CA ALA A 58 27.68 -11.42 -2.66
C ALA A 58 28.45 -10.79 -3.83
N THR A 59 29.11 -11.63 -4.62
CA THR A 59 29.80 -11.24 -5.85
C THR A 59 29.27 -12.06 -7.02
N LEU A 60 29.01 -11.38 -8.14
CA LEU A 60 28.64 -12.00 -9.40
C LEU A 60 29.88 -12.12 -10.28
N ASN A 61 30.27 -13.35 -10.60
CA ASN A 61 31.36 -13.66 -11.52
C ASN A 61 30.83 -14.34 -12.79
N TRP A 62 31.38 -13.94 -13.94
CA TRP A 62 31.12 -14.53 -15.25
C TRP A 62 32.42 -14.52 -16.07
N PRO A 63 32.73 -15.54 -16.90
CA PRO A 63 31.92 -16.73 -17.25
C PRO A 63 31.77 -17.77 -16.13
N GLN A 64 30.69 -18.56 -16.16
CA GLN A 64 30.42 -19.63 -15.21
C GLN A 64 30.58 -21.01 -15.87
N ASN A 65 31.02 -22.03 -15.11
CA ASN A 65 31.20 -23.40 -15.59
C ASN A 65 32.09 -23.53 -16.85
N GLY A 66 33.00 -22.56 -17.08
CA GLY A 66 33.87 -22.53 -18.25
C GLY A 66 33.15 -22.35 -19.59
N ARG A 67 31.90 -21.86 -19.61
CA ARG A 67 31.09 -21.67 -20.82
C ARG A 67 30.63 -20.22 -20.98
N LEU A 68 30.51 -19.78 -22.22
CA LEU A 68 29.99 -18.45 -22.60
C LEU A 68 28.46 -18.42 -22.64
N ASN A 69 27.82 -18.86 -21.56
CA ASN A 69 26.37 -18.75 -21.44
C ASN A 69 26.00 -17.42 -20.79
N SER A 70 24.92 -16.81 -21.27
CA SER A 70 24.28 -15.69 -20.58
C SER A 70 23.72 -16.16 -19.23
N VAL A 71 23.69 -15.27 -18.23
CA VAL A 71 23.13 -15.56 -16.91
C VAL A 71 22.28 -14.39 -16.41
N THR A 72 21.26 -14.67 -15.62
CA THR A 72 20.39 -13.65 -15.00
C THR A 72 20.76 -13.41 -13.54
N ALA A 73 20.78 -12.14 -13.15
CA ALA A 73 21.04 -11.69 -11.78
C ALA A 73 20.38 -10.31 -11.56
N PRO A 74 19.04 -10.24 -11.57
CA PRO A 74 18.30 -8.98 -11.38
C PRO A 74 18.56 -8.37 -10.01
N LEU A 75 19.31 -7.26 -9.97
CA LEU A 75 19.65 -6.60 -8.70
C LEU A 75 18.49 -5.74 -8.19
N ILE A 76 18.06 -5.97 -6.95
CA ILE A 76 16.97 -5.16 -6.33
C ILE A 76 17.39 -3.71 -6.08
N SER A 77 18.69 -3.46 -5.86
CA SER A 77 19.27 -2.12 -5.75
C SER A 77 19.49 -1.45 -7.11
N LEU A 78 19.14 -2.12 -8.21
CA LEU A 78 19.41 -1.79 -9.61
C LEU A 78 20.90 -1.74 -9.99
N THR A 79 21.76 -1.16 -9.15
CA THR A 79 23.20 -0.99 -9.42
C THR A 79 24.08 -1.77 -8.42
N PRO A 80 25.29 -2.22 -8.84
CA PRO A 80 26.28 -2.79 -7.93
C PRO A 80 27.04 -1.72 -7.14
N VAL A 81 27.83 -2.16 -6.15
CA VAL A 81 28.80 -1.30 -5.45
C VAL A 81 29.94 -0.91 -6.40
N ASP A 82 30.51 -1.92 -7.06
CA ASP A 82 31.56 -1.82 -8.06
C ASP A 82 31.45 -2.96 -9.08
N MET A 83 31.98 -2.71 -10.28
CA MET A 83 32.08 -3.68 -11.36
C MET A 83 33.42 -3.55 -12.07
N THR A 84 34.02 -4.69 -12.39
CA THR A 84 35.19 -4.79 -13.25
C THR A 84 34.94 -5.81 -14.35
N ALA A 85 35.39 -5.51 -15.56
CA ALA A 85 35.38 -6.46 -16.66
C ALA A 85 36.72 -6.44 -17.39
N THR A 86 37.17 -7.60 -17.83
CA THR A 86 38.37 -7.79 -18.65
C THR A 86 37.97 -8.63 -19.86
N VAL A 87 38.15 -8.07 -21.05
CA VAL A 87 37.82 -8.71 -22.33
C VAL A 87 39.09 -8.84 -23.17
N PRO A 88 39.63 -10.05 -23.39
CA PRO A 88 40.78 -10.26 -24.28
C PRO A 88 40.50 -9.77 -25.70
N CYS A 89 41.45 -9.07 -26.34
CA CYS A 89 41.24 -8.57 -27.71
C CYS A 89 41.15 -9.71 -28.75
N GLY A 90 41.62 -10.91 -28.41
CA GLY A 90 41.46 -12.11 -29.23
C GLY A 90 40.00 -12.39 -29.61
N ILE A 91 39.05 -12.15 -28.70
CA ILE A 91 37.61 -12.36 -28.93
C ILE A 91 37.10 -11.50 -30.11
N VAL A 92 37.64 -10.29 -30.27
CA VAL A 92 37.23 -9.37 -31.34
C VAL A 92 37.63 -9.90 -32.72
N ARG A 93 38.70 -10.70 -32.79
CA ARG A 93 39.17 -11.36 -34.03
C ARG A 93 38.29 -12.55 -34.40
N ASP A 94 37.82 -13.28 -33.40
CA ASP A 94 37.04 -14.51 -33.58
C ASP A 94 35.56 -14.23 -33.89
N LEU A 95 35.10 -12.99 -33.64
CA LEU A 95 33.74 -12.57 -33.97
C LEU A 95 33.50 -12.47 -35.48
N PRO A 96 32.27 -12.79 -35.95
CA PRO A 96 31.89 -12.60 -37.35
C PRO A 96 32.11 -11.15 -37.86
N PRO A 97 32.19 -10.95 -39.19
CA PRO A 97 32.33 -9.61 -39.77
C PRO A 97 31.23 -8.64 -39.33
N ALA A 98 29.99 -9.12 -39.15
CA ALA A 98 28.87 -8.32 -38.65
C ALA A 98 29.07 -7.79 -37.22
N GLY A 99 29.90 -8.47 -36.42
CA GLY A 99 30.12 -8.15 -35.01
C GLY A 99 29.02 -8.73 -34.11
N GLY A 100 28.85 -8.14 -32.92
CA GLY A 100 27.92 -8.59 -31.89
C GLY A 100 28.20 -7.96 -30.53
N VAL A 101 27.39 -8.32 -29.54
CA VAL A 101 27.58 -7.94 -28.14
C VAL A 101 28.53 -8.94 -27.48
N VAL A 102 29.74 -8.49 -27.15
CA VAL A 102 30.71 -9.31 -26.41
C VAL A 102 30.28 -9.49 -24.96
N LEU A 103 29.78 -8.41 -24.36
CA LEU A 103 29.36 -8.36 -22.97
C LEU A 103 28.31 -7.26 -22.81
N GLY A 104 27.20 -7.56 -22.16
CA GLY A 104 26.18 -6.59 -21.74
C GLY A 104 25.65 -6.88 -20.34
N THR A 105 25.32 -5.85 -19.57
CA THR A 105 24.69 -6.01 -18.23
C THR A 105 23.15 -6.08 -18.28
N ALA A 106 22.59 -5.99 -19.49
CA ALA A 106 21.19 -6.20 -19.82
C ALA A 106 21.06 -6.79 -21.24
N PRO A 107 19.91 -7.40 -21.60
CA PRO A 107 19.63 -7.77 -22.99
C PRO A 107 19.62 -6.54 -23.91
N LYS A 108 20.21 -6.65 -25.10
CA LYS A 108 20.35 -5.50 -26.03
C LYS A 108 19.00 -4.95 -26.51
N GLN A 109 18.01 -5.84 -26.60
CA GLN A 109 16.63 -5.60 -27.01
C GLN A 109 15.70 -5.20 -25.85
N GLY A 110 16.22 -5.04 -24.64
CA GLY A 110 15.43 -4.60 -23.48
C GLY A 110 15.01 -3.14 -23.60
N LYS A 111 13.93 -2.77 -22.92
CA LYS A 111 13.42 -1.40 -22.92
C LYS A 111 14.47 -0.45 -22.35
N ASP A 112 14.79 0.60 -23.10
CA ASP A 112 15.80 1.58 -22.71
C ASP A 112 17.15 0.95 -22.27
N ALA A 113 17.52 -0.21 -22.84
CA ALA A 113 18.70 -0.94 -22.38
C ALA A 113 19.98 -0.12 -22.52
N ASN A 114 20.16 0.59 -23.64
CA ASN A 114 21.31 1.47 -23.84
C ASN A 114 21.38 2.63 -22.81
N LEU A 115 20.25 3.06 -22.26
CA LEU A 115 20.15 4.15 -21.29
C LEU A 115 20.47 3.70 -19.85
N ASN A 116 20.30 2.41 -19.55
CA ASN A 116 20.41 1.91 -18.18
C ASN A 116 21.61 0.99 -17.95
N ALA A 117 22.12 0.32 -18.99
CA ALA A 117 23.12 -0.74 -18.89
C ALA A 117 24.43 -0.42 -19.61
N LEU A 118 25.47 -1.20 -19.29
CA LEU A 118 26.76 -1.18 -19.96
C LEU A 118 26.81 -2.23 -21.07
N PHE A 119 27.41 -1.87 -22.20
CA PHE A 119 27.65 -2.76 -23.33
C PHE A 119 29.08 -2.62 -23.87
N VAL A 120 29.66 -3.75 -24.23
CA VAL A 120 30.84 -3.88 -25.09
C VAL A 120 30.37 -4.43 -26.43
N VAL A 121 30.23 -3.54 -27.41
CA VAL A 121 29.71 -3.87 -28.73
C VAL A 121 30.84 -3.84 -29.75
N VAL A 122 30.93 -4.88 -30.56
CA VAL A 122 31.80 -4.91 -31.73
C VAL A 122 30.92 -4.75 -32.95
N SER A 123 31.15 -3.70 -33.73
CA SER A 123 30.50 -3.47 -35.03
C SER A 123 31.43 -3.91 -36.17
N THR A 124 31.00 -3.69 -37.41
CA THR A 124 31.85 -3.92 -38.60
C THR A 124 33.11 -3.05 -38.60
N ARG A 125 33.07 -1.86 -37.98
CA ARG A 125 34.17 -0.88 -38.05
C ARG A 125 34.79 -0.50 -36.71
N ARG A 126 34.08 -0.66 -35.59
CA ARG A 126 34.51 -0.15 -34.28
C ARG A 126 34.20 -1.12 -33.15
N VAL A 127 34.94 -1.00 -32.06
CA VAL A 127 34.64 -1.60 -30.76
C VAL A 127 34.31 -0.46 -29.80
N ASP A 128 33.10 -0.50 -29.26
CA ASP A 128 32.55 0.56 -28.43
C ASP A 128 32.23 0.02 -27.04
N VAL A 129 32.72 0.71 -26.02
CA VAL A 129 32.28 0.55 -24.64
C VAL A 129 31.33 1.70 -24.33
N THR A 130 30.05 1.38 -24.11
CA THR A 130 28.99 2.35 -23.85
C THR A 130 28.33 2.06 -22.52
N ASP A 131 27.95 3.10 -21.79
CA ASP A 131 27.22 2.99 -20.54
C ASP A 131 26.22 4.14 -20.44
N ARG A 132 24.95 3.85 -20.17
CA ARG A 132 23.89 4.84 -19.95
C ARG A 132 23.78 5.95 -21.01
N ASN A 133 23.72 5.57 -22.28
CA ASN A 133 23.73 6.46 -23.45
C ASN A 133 24.99 7.32 -23.62
N VAL A 134 26.07 7.03 -22.88
CA VAL A 134 27.36 7.67 -23.02
C VAL A 134 28.35 6.68 -23.62
N VAL A 135 29.09 7.11 -24.65
CA VAL A 135 30.20 6.34 -25.20
C VAL A 135 31.43 6.59 -24.32
N ILE A 136 31.87 5.58 -23.57
CA ILE A 136 33.03 5.67 -22.68
C ILE A 136 34.31 5.69 -23.50
N LEU A 137 34.45 4.77 -24.46
CA LEU A 137 35.58 4.68 -25.37
C LEU A 137 35.16 3.95 -26.65
N SER A 138 35.60 4.47 -27.81
CA SER A 138 35.35 3.91 -29.14
C SER A 138 36.67 3.80 -29.90
N VAL A 139 36.98 2.62 -30.44
CA VAL A 139 38.25 2.33 -31.12
C VAL A 139 37.99 1.58 -32.44
N PRO A 140 38.71 1.88 -33.54
CA PRO A 140 38.58 1.13 -34.80
C PRO A 140 38.84 -0.37 -34.60
N ARG A 141 37.98 -1.23 -35.16
CA ARG A 141 38.04 -2.69 -34.99
C ARG A 141 39.38 -3.26 -35.47
N GLU A 142 39.93 -2.73 -36.55
CA GLU A 142 41.23 -3.13 -37.10
C GLU A 142 42.39 -2.92 -36.11
N GLN A 143 42.35 -1.85 -35.31
CA GLN A 143 43.36 -1.58 -34.29
C GLN A 143 43.23 -2.54 -33.12
N VAL A 144 42.00 -2.85 -32.70
CA VAL A 144 41.70 -3.80 -31.62
C VAL A 144 42.03 -5.23 -32.03
N ALA A 145 41.83 -5.58 -33.30
CA ALA A 145 42.20 -6.88 -33.87
C ALA A 145 43.72 -7.05 -34.08
N SER A 146 44.50 -5.97 -33.95
CA SER A 146 45.95 -6.03 -34.13
C SER A 146 46.64 -6.78 -32.96
N PRO A 147 47.85 -7.32 -33.16
CA PRO A 147 48.63 -7.93 -32.08
C PRO A 147 49.03 -6.97 -30.95
N GLN A 148 48.89 -5.65 -31.15
CA GLN A 148 49.21 -4.65 -30.13
C GLN A 148 48.17 -4.62 -29.01
N CYS A 149 46.90 -4.86 -29.33
CA CYS A 149 45.83 -4.90 -28.34
C CYS A 149 45.90 -6.20 -27.52
N GLN A 150 46.05 -6.08 -26.22
CA GLN A 150 46.10 -7.22 -25.32
C GLN A 150 44.72 -7.54 -24.74
N ARG A 151 44.09 -6.55 -24.11
CA ARG A 151 42.78 -6.68 -23.44
C ARG A 151 42.10 -5.32 -23.25
N ILE A 152 40.79 -5.35 -23.09
CA ILE A 152 39.95 -4.22 -22.72
C ILE A 152 39.65 -4.34 -21.23
N GLU A 153 40.10 -3.38 -20.44
CA GLU A 153 39.81 -3.29 -19.01
C GLU A 153 38.74 -2.23 -18.77
N ILE A 154 37.64 -2.63 -18.15
CA ILE A 154 36.51 -1.76 -17.79
C ILE A 154 36.39 -1.76 -16.28
N THR A 155 36.32 -0.57 -15.70
CA THR A 155 36.13 -0.38 -14.26
C THR A 155 35.01 0.62 -14.05
N SER A 156 33.95 0.23 -13.34
CA SER A 156 32.88 1.11 -12.90
C SER A 156 32.78 1.07 -11.39
N THR A 157 33.19 2.15 -10.74
CA THR A 157 33.29 2.25 -9.28
C THR A 157 32.83 3.63 -8.82
N ARG A 158 32.98 3.93 -7.52
CA ARG A 158 32.77 5.28 -6.99
C ARG A 158 33.69 6.35 -7.58
N ALA A 159 34.80 5.97 -8.19
CA ALA A 159 35.68 6.91 -8.88
C ALA A 159 35.16 7.32 -10.27
N GLY A 160 34.15 6.63 -10.80
CA GLY A 160 33.65 6.78 -12.15
C GLY A 160 33.71 5.49 -12.99
N THR A 161 33.27 5.59 -14.23
CA THR A 161 33.33 4.51 -15.23
C THR A 161 34.43 4.83 -16.25
N PHE A 162 35.42 3.92 -16.36
CA PHE A 162 36.56 4.04 -17.26
C PHE A 162 36.75 2.76 -18.07
N ALA A 163 37.23 2.92 -19.31
CA ALA A 163 37.66 1.84 -20.19
C ALA A 163 39.09 2.09 -20.67
N THR A 164 39.91 1.04 -20.68
CA THR A 164 41.31 1.08 -21.13
C THR A 164 41.56 -0.05 -22.13
N PHE A 165 42.05 0.27 -23.32
CA PHE A 165 42.44 -0.73 -24.33
C PHE A 165 43.95 -0.95 -24.21
N VAL A 166 44.34 -1.93 -23.41
CA VAL A 166 45.72 -2.18 -23.02
C VAL A 166 46.56 -2.58 -24.24
N GLY A 167 47.69 -1.90 -24.42
CA GLY A 167 48.63 -2.10 -25.54
C GLY A 167 48.39 -1.15 -26.72
N LEU A 168 47.24 -0.46 -26.76
CA LEU A 168 47.01 0.65 -27.69
C LEU A 168 47.36 1.98 -27.02
N THR A 169 47.79 2.95 -27.83
CA THR A 169 48.08 4.31 -27.37
C THR A 169 47.25 5.33 -28.12
N ASP A 170 46.97 6.46 -27.47
CA ASP A 170 46.42 7.63 -28.14
C ASP A 170 47.47 8.31 -29.06
N PRO A 171 47.08 9.31 -29.88
CA PRO A 171 48.02 10.03 -30.74
C PRO A 171 49.14 10.77 -29.99
N SER A 172 49.01 10.97 -28.67
CA SER A 172 50.03 11.59 -27.81
C SER A 172 51.00 10.58 -27.20
N GLY A 173 50.86 9.29 -27.52
CA GLY A 173 51.70 8.20 -27.03
C GLY A 173 51.35 7.71 -25.64
N LYS A 174 50.22 8.14 -25.05
CA LYS A 174 49.75 7.65 -23.75
C LYS A 174 48.87 6.41 -23.90
N PRO A 175 48.77 5.53 -22.88
CA PRO A 175 47.86 4.40 -22.92
C PRO A 175 46.42 4.82 -23.27
N LEU A 176 45.78 4.12 -24.20
CA LEU A 176 44.45 4.47 -24.68
C LEU A 176 43.40 4.19 -23.60
N ARG A 177 43.08 5.23 -22.83
CA ARG A 177 42.15 5.21 -21.70
C ARG A 177 41.19 6.39 -21.80
N SER A 178 39.91 6.13 -21.56
CA SER A 178 38.88 7.15 -21.50
C SER A 178 37.83 6.80 -20.45
N GLY A 179 37.02 7.79 -20.07
CA GLY A 179 35.89 7.61 -19.17
C GLY A 179 35.54 8.89 -18.43
N PHE A 180 34.59 8.76 -17.52
CA PHE A 180 33.99 9.88 -16.82
C PHE A 180 34.10 9.64 -15.31
N PRO A 181 34.63 10.60 -14.53
CA PRO A 181 34.75 10.51 -13.08
C PRO A 181 33.40 10.76 -12.38
N ASP A 182 32.32 10.14 -12.87
CA ASP A 182 30.97 10.28 -12.33
C ASP A 182 30.50 8.97 -11.67
N PRO A 183 30.31 8.93 -10.34
CA PRO A 183 29.85 7.74 -9.62
C PRO A 183 28.40 7.32 -9.95
N ASN A 184 27.60 8.17 -10.59
CA ASN A 184 26.22 7.87 -10.99
C ASN A 184 26.13 7.11 -12.31
N LEU A 185 27.24 6.99 -13.04
CA LEU A 185 27.32 6.19 -14.27
C LEU A 185 27.44 4.68 -14.04
N ARG A 186 27.40 4.19 -12.79
CA ARG A 186 27.39 2.74 -12.55
C ARG A 186 26.21 2.07 -13.28
N PRO A 187 26.45 0.96 -14.01
CA PRO A 187 25.42 0.34 -14.83
C PRO A 187 24.38 -0.35 -13.97
N GLN A 188 23.15 -0.39 -14.49
CA GLN A 188 22.15 -1.32 -14.01
C GLN A 188 22.51 -2.75 -14.44
N ILE A 189 22.39 -3.71 -13.52
CA ILE A 189 22.67 -5.12 -13.79
C ILE A 189 21.38 -5.92 -13.62
N VAL A 190 20.96 -6.58 -14.70
CA VAL A 190 19.92 -7.63 -14.67
C VAL A 190 20.46 -9.02 -15.01
N GLY A 191 21.74 -9.08 -15.37
CA GLY A 191 22.47 -10.29 -15.71
C GLY A 191 23.77 -9.97 -16.43
N VAL A 192 24.38 -11.00 -17.01
CA VAL A 192 25.51 -10.85 -17.94
C VAL A 192 25.13 -11.57 -19.22
N PHE A 193 24.96 -10.80 -20.29
CA PHE A 193 24.47 -11.28 -21.58
C PHE A 193 25.56 -11.16 -22.64
N THR A 194 25.61 -12.12 -23.55
CA THR A 194 26.59 -12.17 -24.64
C THR A 194 25.98 -12.84 -25.87
N ASP A 195 26.46 -12.45 -27.06
CA ASP A 195 26.18 -13.15 -28.32
C ASP A 195 27.23 -14.25 -28.61
N LEU A 196 28.26 -14.36 -27.77
CA LEU A 196 29.29 -15.39 -27.90
C LEU A 196 28.77 -16.76 -27.48
N THR A 197 29.37 -17.81 -28.04
CA THR A 197 29.03 -19.20 -27.71
C THR A 197 30.30 -20.05 -27.57
N GLY A 198 30.20 -21.20 -26.89
CA GLY A 198 31.30 -22.14 -26.72
C GLY A 198 32.08 -22.00 -25.40
N PRO A 199 33.32 -22.51 -25.34
CA PRO A 199 34.13 -22.50 -24.13
C PRO A 199 34.62 -21.09 -23.79
N ALA A 200 34.73 -20.79 -22.49
CA ALA A 200 35.23 -19.51 -22.01
C ALA A 200 36.74 -19.36 -22.35
N PRO A 201 37.14 -18.30 -23.07
CA PRO A 201 38.55 -18.05 -23.38
C PRO A 201 39.30 -17.56 -22.13
N PRO A 202 40.60 -17.86 -22.02
CA PRO A 202 41.39 -17.42 -20.88
C PRO A 202 41.45 -15.89 -20.80
N GLY A 203 41.26 -15.36 -19.60
CA GLY A 203 41.34 -13.92 -19.33
C GLY A 203 40.04 -13.13 -19.54
N LEU A 204 38.98 -13.72 -20.12
CA LEU A 204 37.65 -13.13 -20.11
C LEU A 204 37.03 -13.25 -18.71
N ARG A 205 36.68 -12.12 -18.11
CA ARG A 205 36.03 -12.09 -16.80
C ARG A 205 35.21 -10.82 -16.60
N LEU A 206 34.10 -10.96 -15.88
CA LEU A 206 33.38 -9.89 -15.23
C LEU A 206 33.22 -10.26 -13.76
N SER A 207 33.43 -9.27 -12.89
CA SER A 207 33.20 -9.37 -11.45
C SER A 207 32.44 -8.14 -10.99
N ALA A 208 31.27 -8.32 -10.39
CA ALA A 208 30.45 -7.26 -9.82
C ALA A 208 30.14 -7.53 -8.35
N THR A 209 30.40 -6.55 -7.48
CA THR A 209 30.07 -6.63 -6.05
C THR A 209 28.63 -6.15 -5.85
N ILE A 210 27.75 -7.05 -5.43
CA ILE A 210 26.33 -6.75 -5.21
C ILE A 210 26.17 -5.97 -3.90
N ASP A 211 25.31 -4.96 -3.92
CA ASP A 211 25.04 -4.14 -2.74
C ASP A 211 24.10 -4.86 -1.76
N THR A 212 24.72 -5.61 -0.85
CA THR A 212 24.07 -6.42 0.19
C THR A 212 24.11 -5.73 1.56
N ARG A 213 24.25 -4.40 1.60
CA ARG A 213 24.51 -3.65 2.86
C ARG A 213 23.44 -3.83 3.94
N PHE A 214 22.22 -4.18 3.55
CA PHE A 214 21.07 -4.32 4.46
C PHE A 214 20.90 -5.76 4.98
N SER A 215 21.49 -6.75 4.32
CA SER A 215 21.43 -8.16 4.72
C SER A 215 22.50 -8.44 5.78
N THR A 216 22.17 -8.12 7.03
CA THR A 216 23.08 -8.26 8.18
C THR A 216 22.54 -9.22 9.23
N THR A 217 23.42 -9.63 10.13
CA THR A 217 23.04 -10.28 11.39
C THR A 217 23.82 -9.67 12.55
N PRO A 218 23.20 -9.53 13.74
CA PRO A 218 23.89 -8.97 14.90
C PRO A 218 25.01 -9.91 15.39
N THR A 219 26.17 -9.35 15.70
CA THR A 219 27.23 -10.11 16.39
C THR A 219 26.80 -10.48 17.81
N THR A 220 27.49 -11.45 18.44
CA THR A 220 27.26 -11.81 19.85
C THR A 220 27.40 -10.60 20.78
N LEU A 221 28.34 -9.68 20.50
CA LEU A 221 28.51 -8.45 21.28
C LEU A 221 27.27 -7.55 21.19
N LYS A 222 26.74 -7.34 19.98
CA LYS A 222 25.51 -6.57 19.76
C LYS A 222 24.32 -7.24 20.47
N LEU A 223 24.20 -8.57 20.37
CA LEU A 223 23.14 -9.32 21.04
C LEU A 223 23.22 -9.21 22.58
N LEU A 224 24.41 -9.34 23.17
CA LEU A 224 24.62 -9.18 24.61
C LEU A 224 24.28 -7.76 25.08
N ALA A 225 24.60 -6.73 24.28
CA ALA A 225 24.24 -5.36 24.59
C ALA A 225 22.72 -5.14 24.53
N ILE A 226 22.03 -5.69 23.52
CA ILE A 226 20.56 -5.66 23.38
C ILE A 226 19.90 -6.31 24.61
N VAL A 227 20.27 -7.55 24.93
CA VAL A 227 19.71 -8.29 26.07
C VAL A 227 20.03 -7.56 27.38
N GLY A 228 21.26 -7.10 27.55
CA GLY A 228 21.69 -6.33 28.72
C GLY A 228 20.90 -5.04 28.90
N ALA A 229 20.64 -4.29 27.81
CA ALA A 229 19.86 -3.07 27.83
C ALA A 229 18.40 -3.32 28.28
N ILE A 230 17.77 -4.36 27.74
CA ILE A 230 16.38 -4.73 28.08
C ILE A 230 16.30 -5.17 29.55
N VAL A 231 17.16 -6.10 29.98
CA VAL A 231 17.16 -6.61 31.35
C VAL A 231 17.45 -5.48 32.36
N ALA A 232 18.45 -4.64 32.10
CA ALA A 232 18.78 -3.52 32.97
C ALA A 232 17.62 -2.50 33.07
N THR A 233 16.92 -2.22 31.97
CA THR A 233 15.74 -1.35 31.97
C THR A 233 14.60 -1.95 32.80
N VAL A 234 14.31 -3.24 32.65
CA VAL A 234 13.29 -3.94 33.47
C VAL A 234 13.64 -3.88 34.95
N VAL A 235 14.90 -4.16 35.32
CA VAL A 235 15.38 -4.08 36.70
C VAL A 235 15.24 -2.65 37.25
N ALA A 236 15.60 -1.64 36.46
CA ALA A 236 15.47 -0.23 36.85
C ALA A 236 14.01 0.17 37.09
N LEU A 237 13.07 -0.28 36.25
CA LEU A 237 11.64 -0.03 36.42
C LEU A 237 11.06 -0.75 37.64
N ILE A 238 11.48 -1.99 37.91
CA ILE A 238 11.09 -2.72 39.13
C ILE A 238 11.61 -2.00 40.37
N ALA A 239 12.85 -1.50 40.34
CA ALA A 239 13.41 -0.71 41.44
C ALA A 239 12.66 0.62 41.64
N LEU A 240 12.33 1.33 40.55
CA LEU A 240 11.50 2.55 40.60
C LEU A 240 10.12 2.26 41.20
N TRP A 241 9.50 1.15 40.83
CA TRP A 241 8.22 0.70 41.40
C TRP A 241 8.30 0.42 42.90
N ARG A 242 9.39 -0.20 43.37
CA ARG A 242 9.64 -0.40 44.80
C ARG A 242 9.83 0.93 45.53
N LEU A 243 10.53 1.90 44.93
CA LEU A 243 10.66 3.26 45.50
C LEU A 243 9.33 4.02 45.53
N ASP A 244 8.45 3.79 44.57
CA ASP A 244 7.14 4.43 44.54
C ASP A 244 6.23 4.02 45.71
N GLN A 245 6.45 2.83 46.29
CA GLN A 245 5.66 2.26 47.39
C GLN A 245 6.01 2.78 48.79
N LEU A 246 6.97 3.70 48.90
CA LEU A 246 7.33 4.32 50.18
C LEU A 246 6.17 5.14 50.79
N ASP A 247 5.14 5.46 50.01
CA ASP A 247 3.92 6.13 50.44
C ASP A 247 2.93 5.22 51.23
N GLY A 248 3.25 3.93 51.41
CA GLY A 248 2.43 2.98 52.16
C GLY A 248 1.15 2.51 51.46
N HIS A 249 0.86 3.03 50.25
CA HIS A 249 -0.35 2.67 49.52
C HIS A 249 -0.14 1.39 48.70
N ARG A 250 -1.05 0.42 48.86
CA ARG A 250 -1.05 -0.83 48.07
C ARG A 250 -2.19 -0.84 47.06
N MET A 251 -1.98 -1.52 45.94
CA MET A 251 -3.07 -1.86 45.02
C MET A 251 -4.00 -2.84 45.73
N ARG A 252 -5.16 -2.35 46.22
CA ARG A 252 -6.09 -3.15 47.03
C ARG A 252 -6.85 -4.21 46.22
N ARG A 253 -7.09 -3.96 44.93
CA ARG A 253 -7.81 -4.87 44.01
C ARG A 253 -7.10 -4.88 42.66
N MET A 254 -6.97 -6.07 42.05
CA MET A 254 -6.40 -6.22 40.71
C MET A 254 -7.36 -5.71 39.63
N ILE A 255 -8.64 -6.10 39.70
CA ILE A 255 -9.69 -5.63 38.79
C ILE A 255 -10.63 -4.71 39.59
N PRO A 256 -10.70 -3.41 39.28
CA PRO A 256 -11.60 -2.50 39.97
C PRO A 256 -13.06 -2.74 39.58
N ALA A 257 -14.01 -2.27 40.40
CA ALA A 257 -15.42 -2.65 40.27
C ALA A 257 -16.04 -2.23 38.93
N ASN A 258 -15.60 -1.10 38.38
CA ASN A 258 -15.99 -0.58 37.07
C ASN A 258 -15.54 -1.49 35.92
N TRP A 259 -14.56 -2.38 36.08
CA TRP A 259 -14.16 -3.33 35.03
C TRP A 259 -15.02 -4.60 35.02
N ARG A 260 -15.83 -4.85 36.06
CA ARG A 260 -16.66 -6.06 36.17
C ARG A 260 -18.06 -5.92 35.55
N THR A 261 -18.49 -4.70 35.25
CA THR A 261 -19.79 -4.45 34.63
C THR A 261 -19.74 -4.77 33.14
N PHE A 262 -20.83 -5.25 32.56
CA PHE A 262 -21.00 -5.38 31.11
C PHE A 262 -22.28 -4.63 30.72
N THR A 263 -22.21 -3.81 29.68
CA THR A 263 -23.30 -2.91 29.26
C THR A 263 -23.75 -3.20 27.84
N LEU A 264 -24.96 -2.77 27.48
CA LEU A 264 -25.45 -2.87 26.10
C LEU A 264 -24.53 -2.14 25.10
N THR A 265 -23.91 -1.03 25.53
CA THR A 265 -22.95 -0.31 24.71
C THR A 265 -21.70 -1.17 24.43
N ASP A 266 -21.23 -1.95 25.41
CA ASP A 266 -20.14 -2.90 25.20
C ASP A 266 -20.52 -3.96 24.17
N ALA A 267 -21.73 -4.52 24.29
CA ALA A 267 -22.22 -5.53 23.35
C ALA A 267 -22.28 -4.99 21.91
N VAL A 268 -22.80 -3.77 21.70
CA VAL A 268 -22.90 -3.16 20.36
C VAL A 268 -21.53 -2.84 19.77
N VAL A 269 -20.58 -2.33 20.57
CA VAL A 269 -19.23 -2.02 20.08
C VAL A 269 -18.49 -3.31 19.71
N ILE A 270 -18.53 -4.32 20.57
CA ILE A 270 -17.88 -5.61 20.33
C ILE A 270 -18.48 -6.27 19.08
N PHE A 271 -19.81 -6.34 18.98
CA PHE A 271 -20.48 -6.89 17.80
C PHE A 271 -20.14 -6.10 16.53
N GLY A 272 -20.15 -4.76 16.59
CA GLY A 272 -19.80 -3.91 15.46
C GLY A 272 -18.38 -4.14 14.97
N PHE A 273 -17.40 -4.29 15.88
CA PHE A 273 -16.02 -4.63 15.53
C PHE A 273 -15.90 -6.02 14.91
N LEU A 274 -16.53 -7.04 15.50
CA LEU A 274 -16.48 -8.42 15.00
C LEU A 274 -17.15 -8.54 13.62
N LEU A 275 -18.30 -7.91 13.44
CA LEU A 275 -19.00 -7.88 12.16
C LEU A 275 -18.14 -7.17 11.10
N TRP A 276 -17.61 -5.99 11.42
CA TRP A 276 -16.80 -5.22 10.47
C TRP A 276 -15.44 -5.87 10.16
N HIS A 277 -14.86 -6.64 11.07
CA HIS A 277 -13.67 -7.45 10.80
C HIS A 277 -13.92 -8.45 9.67
N VAL A 278 -15.12 -9.03 9.61
CA VAL A 278 -15.51 -10.04 8.61
C VAL A 278 -15.98 -9.42 7.30
N ILE A 279 -16.92 -8.47 7.35
CA ILE A 279 -17.57 -7.94 6.12
C ILE A 279 -17.06 -6.56 5.69
N GLY A 280 -16.28 -5.89 6.53
CA GLY A 280 -15.91 -4.49 6.35
C GLY A 280 -14.89 -4.26 5.24
N ALA A 281 -14.77 -2.99 4.86
CA ALA A 281 -13.77 -2.54 3.90
C ALA A 281 -12.35 -2.60 4.48
N ASN A 282 -11.38 -2.73 3.59
CA ASN A 282 -9.95 -2.75 3.88
C ASN A 282 -9.29 -1.39 3.60
N SER A 283 -8.02 -1.23 4.02
CA SER A 283 -7.24 -0.02 3.75
C SER A 283 -6.49 -0.16 2.41
N SER A 284 -6.01 0.96 1.84
CA SER A 284 -5.32 0.97 0.54
C SER A 284 -4.03 0.13 0.52
N ASP A 285 -3.22 0.23 1.59
CA ASP A 285 -1.85 -0.30 1.61
C ASP A 285 -1.77 -1.71 2.22
N ASP A 286 -2.90 -2.43 2.27
CA ASP A 286 -2.93 -3.76 2.87
C ASP A 286 -2.09 -4.75 2.05
N GLY A 287 -2.17 -4.67 0.71
CA GLY A 287 -1.30 -5.45 -0.17
C GLY A 287 0.17 -5.04 -0.08
N TYR A 288 0.45 -3.76 0.15
CA TYR A 288 1.80 -3.22 0.33
C TYR A 288 2.50 -3.84 1.53
N ILE A 289 1.85 -3.78 2.70
CA ILE A 289 2.41 -4.28 3.96
C ILE A 289 2.48 -5.81 3.95
N LEU A 290 1.46 -6.48 3.41
CA LEU A 290 1.47 -7.94 3.30
C LEU A 290 2.58 -8.43 2.36
N GLY A 291 2.77 -7.78 1.21
CA GLY A 291 3.84 -8.10 0.27
C GLY A 291 5.22 -7.99 0.93
N MET A 292 5.50 -6.86 1.59
CA MET A 292 6.75 -6.67 2.34
C MET A 292 6.94 -7.71 3.46
N ALA A 293 5.90 -8.00 4.23
CA ALA A 293 5.99 -8.96 5.33
C ALA A 293 6.27 -10.39 4.85
N ARG A 294 5.66 -10.82 3.74
CA ARG A 294 5.84 -12.17 3.17
C ARG A 294 7.24 -12.38 2.59
N VAL A 295 7.88 -11.33 2.06
CA VAL A 295 9.23 -11.46 1.47
C VAL A 295 10.36 -11.26 2.50
N ALA A 296 10.09 -10.65 3.65
CA ALA A 296 11.11 -10.22 4.61
C ALA A 296 11.94 -11.38 5.20
N ASP A 297 11.33 -12.54 5.50
CA ASP A 297 12.05 -13.70 6.08
C ASP A 297 13.15 -14.21 5.14
N ARG A 298 12.86 -14.28 3.84
CA ARG A 298 13.80 -14.73 2.81
C ARG A 298 14.86 -13.68 2.48
N ALA A 299 14.48 -12.40 2.47
CA ALA A 299 15.40 -11.28 2.29
C ALA A 299 16.41 -11.16 3.45
N GLY A 300 16.01 -11.58 4.65
CA GLY A 300 16.79 -11.46 5.89
C GLY A 300 16.71 -10.07 6.53
N TYR A 301 15.87 -9.17 6.00
CA TYR A 301 15.60 -7.84 6.54
C TYR A 301 14.24 -7.31 6.04
N MET A 302 13.65 -6.33 6.74
CA MET A 302 12.36 -5.74 6.38
C MET A 302 12.51 -4.71 5.26
N SER A 303 12.70 -5.19 4.03
CA SER A 303 12.83 -4.36 2.83
C SER A 303 11.54 -3.61 2.50
N ASN A 304 11.65 -2.34 2.11
CA ASN A 304 10.64 -1.77 1.22
C ASN A 304 10.76 -2.47 -0.13
N TYR A 305 9.83 -3.35 -0.40
CA TYR A 305 9.88 -4.26 -1.53
C TYR A 305 9.57 -3.55 -2.86
N PHE A 306 8.72 -2.52 -2.84
CA PHE A 306 8.15 -1.92 -4.05
C PHE A 306 8.88 -0.67 -4.55
N ARG A 307 9.60 0.04 -3.67
CA ARG A 307 10.21 1.34 -3.99
C ARG A 307 11.54 1.51 -3.23
N TRP A 308 12.32 2.51 -3.64
CA TRP A 308 13.53 2.95 -2.92
C TRP A 308 14.64 1.90 -2.87
N PHE A 309 14.87 1.19 -3.97
CA PHE A 309 16.09 0.39 -4.22
C PHE A 309 16.30 -0.72 -3.18
N GLY A 310 15.22 -1.33 -2.67
CA GLY A 310 15.27 -2.37 -1.65
C GLY A 310 15.72 -1.88 -0.26
N SER A 311 15.68 -0.57 0.01
CA SER A 311 16.03 -0.02 1.32
C SER A 311 15.03 -0.44 2.42
N PRO A 312 15.47 -0.68 3.67
CA PRO A 312 14.57 -1.12 4.74
C PRO A 312 13.57 -0.05 5.19
N GLU A 313 12.47 -0.47 5.81
CA GLU A 313 11.54 0.41 6.56
C GLU A 313 12.08 0.93 7.89
N ASP A 314 13.18 0.36 8.38
CA ASP A 314 13.85 0.87 9.58
C ASP A 314 14.28 2.34 9.37
N PRO A 315 14.01 3.22 10.36
CA PRO A 315 13.87 2.93 11.77
C PRO A 315 12.42 2.69 12.27
N PHE A 316 11.44 2.64 11.36
CA PHE A 316 10.01 2.53 11.69
C PHE A 316 9.43 1.24 11.11
N GLY A 317 9.74 0.09 11.71
CA GLY A 317 9.39 -1.21 11.10
C GLY A 317 9.15 -2.38 12.04
N TRP A 318 9.27 -2.21 13.37
CA TRP A 318 9.18 -3.36 14.29
C TRP A 318 7.82 -4.06 14.23
N TYR A 319 6.74 -3.33 13.94
CA TYR A 319 5.40 -3.91 13.79
C TYR A 319 5.29 -4.82 12.56
N TYR A 320 5.97 -4.50 11.46
CA TYR A 320 5.94 -5.35 10.27
C TYR A 320 6.66 -6.68 10.49
N ASN A 321 7.67 -6.72 11.37
CA ASN A 321 8.31 -7.97 11.78
C ASN A 321 7.34 -8.87 12.57
N LEU A 322 6.39 -8.31 13.34
CA LEU A 322 5.31 -9.11 13.92
C LEU A 322 4.43 -9.73 12.83
N LEU A 323 4.08 -8.96 11.79
CA LEU A 323 3.28 -9.47 10.68
C LEU A 323 4.04 -10.56 9.89
N ALA A 324 5.34 -10.38 9.65
CA ALA A 324 6.18 -11.41 9.03
C ALA A 324 6.27 -12.71 9.85
N LEU A 325 6.16 -12.65 11.18
CA LEU A 325 6.03 -13.87 11.99
C LEU A 325 4.62 -14.49 11.91
N MET A 326 3.59 -13.68 11.67
CA MET A 326 2.20 -14.14 11.55
C MET A 326 1.92 -14.84 10.22
N THR A 327 2.61 -14.46 9.14
CA THR A 327 2.50 -15.10 7.81
C THR A 327 2.92 -16.57 7.83
N HIS A 328 3.78 -16.97 8.79
CA HIS A 328 4.16 -18.38 8.99
C HIS A 328 2.97 -19.28 9.37
N VAL A 329 1.87 -18.69 9.88
CA VAL A 329 0.64 -19.42 10.19
C VAL A 329 -0.31 -19.39 8.98
N SER A 330 -0.60 -18.20 8.47
CA SER A 330 -1.48 -17.99 7.32
C SER A 330 -1.37 -16.55 6.83
N ASP A 331 -1.58 -16.34 5.53
CA ASP A 331 -1.63 -15.01 4.90
C ASP A 331 -3.08 -14.53 4.69
N ALA A 332 -4.07 -15.26 5.22
CA ALA A 332 -5.47 -14.94 5.07
C ALA A 332 -5.82 -13.58 5.72
N SER A 333 -6.66 -12.80 5.04
CA SER A 333 -7.07 -11.46 5.46
C SER A 333 -7.66 -11.41 6.88
N LEU A 334 -8.48 -12.40 7.29
CA LEU A 334 -9.05 -12.45 8.64
C LEU A 334 -7.99 -12.62 9.74
N TRP A 335 -6.92 -13.37 9.48
CA TRP A 335 -5.85 -13.64 10.43
C TRP A 335 -4.88 -12.48 10.53
N MET A 336 -4.41 -11.99 9.38
CA MET A 336 -3.41 -10.92 9.32
C MET A 336 -3.91 -9.61 9.95
N ARG A 337 -5.23 -9.36 9.93
CA ARG A 337 -5.85 -8.16 10.51
C ARG A 337 -6.25 -8.30 11.99
N LEU A 338 -5.96 -9.44 12.61
CA LEU A 338 -6.30 -9.70 14.02
C LEU A 338 -5.67 -8.69 15.03
N PRO A 339 -4.41 -8.22 14.86
CA PRO A 339 -3.83 -7.24 15.78
C PRO A 339 -4.64 -5.94 15.85
N VAL A 340 -5.24 -5.56 14.72
CA VAL A 340 -6.05 -4.34 14.57
C VAL A 340 -7.40 -4.50 15.25
N LEU A 341 -8.07 -5.65 15.11
CA LEU A 341 -9.28 -5.96 15.87
C LEU A 341 -9.03 -5.91 17.39
N ILE A 342 -7.95 -6.53 17.85
CA ILE A 342 -7.55 -6.52 19.26
C ILE A 342 -7.32 -5.09 19.73
N ALA A 343 -6.64 -4.26 18.93
CA ALA A 343 -6.41 -2.86 19.27
C ALA A 343 -7.70 -2.06 19.42
N GLY A 344 -8.69 -2.26 18.53
CA GLY A 344 -10.00 -1.62 18.62
C GLY A 344 -10.77 -1.99 19.89
N LEU A 345 -10.77 -3.27 20.25
CA LEU A 345 -11.42 -3.77 21.48
C LEU A 345 -10.74 -3.23 22.74
N VAL A 346 -9.40 -3.21 22.79
CA VAL A 346 -8.66 -2.66 23.92
C VAL A 346 -8.85 -1.14 24.02
N CYS A 347 -8.90 -0.43 22.89
CA CYS A 347 -9.24 0.99 22.84
C CYS A 347 -10.61 1.26 23.49
N TRP A 348 -11.64 0.50 23.12
CA TRP A 348 -12.97 0.63 23.72
C TRP A 348 -12.96 0.36 25.23
N LEU A 349 -12.26 -0.69 25.66
CA LEU A 349 -12.18 -1.06 27.07
C LEU A 349 -11.51 0.03 27.91
N LEU A 350 -10.38 0.56 27.45
CA LEU A 350 -9.67 1.65 28.11
C LEU A 350 -10.47 2.96 28.09
N LEU A 351 -11.11 3.26 26.97
CA LEU A 351 -11.93 4.45 26.81
C LEU A 351 -13.10 4.45 27.80
N SER A 352 -13.91 3.38 27.78
CA SER A 352 -15.13 3.27 28.59
C SER A 352 -14.84 3.13 30.09
N ARG A 353 -13.76 2.45 30.49
CA ARG A 353 -13.49 2.13 31.91
C ARG A 353 -12.47 3.02 32.58
N GLU A 354 -11.49 3.58 31.86
CA GLU A 354 -10.44 4.41 32.46
C GLU A 354 -10.57 5.90 32.07
N VAL A 355 -10.85 6.21 30.80
CA VAL A 355 -10.87 7.60 30.32
C VAL A 355 -12.17 8.33 30.69
N LEU A 356 -13.34 7.79 30.32
CA LEU A 356 -14.61 8.48 30.56
C LEU A 356 -14.87 8.74 32.06
N PRO A 357 -14.61 7.80 32.99
CA PRO A 357 -14.73 8.07 34.41
C PRO A 357 -13.74 9.12 34.93
N ARG A 358 -12.57 9.23 34.29
CA ARG A 358 -11.53 10.20 34.66
C ARG A 358 -11.89 11.64 34.28
N LEU A 359 -12.71 11.81 33.23
CA LEU A 359 -13.22 13.12 32.79
C LEU A 359 -14.26 13.72 33.74
N GLY A 360 -14.81 12.94 34.67
CA GLY A 360 -15.67 13.43 35.76
C GLY A 360 -16.99 12.65 35.89
N PRO A 361 -17.69 12.79 37.03
CA PRO A 361 -18.90 12.03 37.32
C PRO A 361 -20.05 12.30 36.34
N ALA A 362 -20.15 13.51 35.77
CA ALA A 362 -21.20 13.82 34.79
C ALA A 362 -21.00 13.06 33.46
N VAL A 363 -19.75 12.78 33.07
CA VAL A 363 -19.44 11.96 31.90
C VAL A 363 -19.71 10.50 32.20
N ALA A 364 -19.18 10.00 33.32
CA ALA A 364 -19.28 8.59 33.71
C ALA A 364 -20.72 8.08 33.85
N ALA A 365 -21.61 8.91 34.41
CA ALA A 365 -23.00 8.54 34.66
C ALA A 365 -23.93 8.76 33.44
N SER A 366 -23.45 9.44 32.39
CA SER A 366 -24.27 9.82 31.24
C SER A 366 -24.30 8.73 30.17
N LYS A 367 -25.48 8.10 29.99
CA LYS A 367 -25.70 7.15 28.88
C LYS A 367 -25.43 7.77 27.50
N PRO A 368 -25.93 9.00 27.19
CA PRO A 368 -25.60 9.66 25.92
C PRO A 368 -24.11 9.84 25.67
N ALA A 369 -23.31 10.13 26.71
CA ALA A 369 -21.87 10.28 26.57
C ALA A 369 -21.18 8.97 26.21
N ASN A 370 -21.57 7.86 26.85
CA ASN A 370 -21.05 6.53 26.54
C ASN A 370 -21.42 6.10 25.11
N TRP A 371 -22.66 6.33 24.68
CA TRP A 371 -23.08 6.06 23.29
C TRP A 371 -22.36 6.95 22.28
N ALA A 372 -22.09 8.22 22.60
CA ALA A 372 -21.32 9.10 21.73
C ALA A 372 -19.88 8.59 21.54
N ALA A 373 -19.21 8.19 22.62
CA ALA A 373 -17.90 7.56 22.54
C ALA A 373 -17.94 6.28 21.70
N ALA A 374 -18.92 5.40 21.93
CA ALA A 374 -19.06 4.14 21.19
C ALA A 374 -19.23 4.36 19.68
N MET A 375 -20.20 5.18 19.29
CA MET A 375 -20.53 5.39 17.88
C MET A 375 -19.43 6.18 17.15
N VAL A 376 -18.83 7.20 17.79
CA VAL A 376 -17.71 7.94 17.19
C VAL A 376 -16.46 7.06 17.07
N LEU A 377 -16.18 6.19 18.06
CA LEU A 377 -15.10 5.21 17.92
C LEU A 377 -15.33 4.32 16.70
N LEU A 378 -16.51 3.69 16.58
CA LEU A 378 -16.82 2.82 15.44
C LEU A 378 -16.69 3.56 14.11
N THR A 379 -17.33 4.72 13.96
CA THR A 379 -17.34 5.47 12.70
C THR A 379 -16.00 6.09 12.32
N ALA A 380 -15.12 6.39 13.28
CA ALA A 380 -13.77 6.83 13.00
C ALA A 380 -12.81 5.66 12.75
N TRP A 381 -13.11 4.47 13.28
CA TRP A 381 -12.28 3.27 13.10
C TRP A 381 -12.58 2.55 11.78
N MET A 382 -13.86 2.30 11.48
CA MET A 382 -14.31 1.53 10.31
C MET A 382 -13.66 1.90 8.97
N PRO A 383 -13.50 3.20 8.61
CA PRO A 383 -12.96 3.59 7.29
C PRO A 383 -11.43 3.73 7.22
N PHE A 384 -10.72 3.64 8.34
CA PHE A 384 -9.26 3.87 8.39
C PHE A 384 -8.51 2.68 8.99
N ASP A 385 -9.05 2.13 10.08
CA ASP A 385 -8.34 1.27 11.02
C ASP A 385 -8.81 -0.20 10.92
N ASN A 386 -9.14 -0.69 9.72
CA ASN A 386 -9.56 -2.09 9.51
C ASN A 386 -8.57 -2.93 8.68
N GLY A 387 -7.54 -2.30 8.11
CA GLY A 387 -6.51 -2.93 7.29
C GLY A 387 -5.26 -3.36 8.07
N LEU A 388 -4.11 -3.42 7.39
CA LEU A 388 -2.79 -3.77 7.96
C LEU A 388 -1.93 -2.55 8.29
N ARG A 389 -2.35 -1.35 7.87
CA ARG A 389 -1.65 -0.12 8.23
C ARG A 389 -1.60 0.06 9.76
N PRO A 390 -0.54 0.68 10.31
CA PRO A 390 -0.29 0.71 11.75
C PRO A 390 -1.07 1.76 12.55
N GLU A 391 -1.85 2.66 11.94
CA GLU A 391 -2.66 3.66 12.64
C GLU A 391 -3.50 3.12 13.81
N PRO A 392 -4.12 1.91 13.74
CA PRO A 392 -4.87 1.32 14.86
C PRO A 392 -4.00 1.07 16.09
N ILE A 393 -2.77 0.60 15.87
CA ILE A 393 -1.79 0.34 16.94
C ILE A 393 -1.31 1.66 17.54
N ILE A 394 -1.18 2.70 16.72
CA ILE A 394 -0.79 4.03 17.16
C ILE A 394 -1.91 4.70 17.99
N ALA A 395 -3.17 4.57 17.56
CA ALA A 395 -4.32 5.05 18.31
C ALA A 395 -4.39 4.39 19.70
N LEU A 396 -4.18 3.07 19.75
CA LEU A 396 -4.07 2.32 21.00
C LEU A 396 -2.89 2.80 21.86
N GLY A 397 -1.68 2.86 21.29
CA GLY A 397 -0.47 3.27 22.01
C GLY A 397 -0.59 4.68 22.60
N SER A 398 -1.23 5.58 21.87
CA SER A 398 -1.52 6.95 22.32
C SER A 398 -2.52 6.98 23.48
N LEU A 399 -3.58 6.16 23.40
CA LEU A 399 -4.57 6.05 24.47
C LEU A 399 -3.98 5.43 25.74
N VAL A 400 -3.18 4.36 25.60
CA VAL A 400 -2.46 3.72 26.72
C VAL A 400 -1.52 4.73 27.39
N THR A 401 -0.76 5.49 26.60
CA THR A 401 0.13 6.55 27.10
C THR A 401 -0.65 7.59 27.91
N TYR A 402 -1.79 8.07 27.39
CA TYR A 402 -2.66 9.00 28.11
C TYR A 402 -3.19 8.43 29.43
N VAL A 403 -3.70 7.19 29.42
CA VAL A 403 -4.23 6.53 30.62
C VAL A 403 -3.16 6.35 31.69
N LEU A 404 -1.95 5.92 31.30
CA LEU A 404 -0.83 5.74 32.21
C LEU A 404 -0.38 7.07 32.85
N ILE A 405 -0.33 8.14 32.09
CA ILE A 405 -0.01 9.50 32.58
C ILE A 405 -1.10 9.99 33.55
N GLU A 406 -2.39 9.84 33.22
CA GLU A 406 -3.49 10.18 34.12
C GLU A 406 -3.45 9.37 35.43
N ARG A 407 -3.09 8.10 35.34
CA ARG A 407 -2.93 7.23 36.51
C ARG A 407 -1.73 7.63 37.37
N SER A 408 -0.60 7.99 36.76
CA SER A 408 0.57 8.56 37.46
C SER A 408 0.17 9.79 38.27
N MET A 409 -0.57 10.72 37.65
CA MET A 409 -1.01 11.97 38.29
C MET A 409 -1.97 11.74 39.45
N ARG A 410 -2.83 10.73 39.37
CA ARG A 410 -3.80 10.41 40.43
C ARG A 410 -3.13 9.98 41.73
N TYR A 411 -2.08 9.16 41.64
CA TYR A 411 -1.41 8.59 42.81
C TYR A 411 -0.04 9.21 43.12
N SER A 412 0.38 10.23 42.36
CA SER A 412 1.71 10.84 42.46
C SER A 412 2.85 9.81 42.38
N ARG A 413 2.79 8.87 41.42
CA ARG A 413 3.77 7.78 41.21
C ARG A 413 4.48 7.92 39.88
N LEU A 414 5.77 7.59 39.80
CA LEU A 414 6.56 7.74 38.57
C LEU A 414 6.60 6.49 37.69
N THR A 415 6.32 5.30 38.24
CA THR A 415 6.32 4.05 37.47
C THR A 415 5.35 4.08 36.28
N PRO A 416 4.07 4.50 36.44
CA PRO A 416 3.18 4.59 35.28
C PRO A 416 3.64 5.65 34.26
N ALA A 417 4.31 6.72 34.70
CA ALA A 417 4.90 7.69 33.78
C ALA A 417 6.09 7.10 33.00
N ALA A 418 6.92 6.28 33.64
CA ALA A 418 8.00 5.56 32.98
C ALA A 418 7.48 4.53 31.96
N LEU A 419 6.42 3.79 32.31
CA LEU A 419 5.75 2.90 31.36
C LEU A 419 5.09 3.67 30.21
N ALA A 420 4.53 4.86 30.46
CA ALA A 420 4.01 5.72 29.41
C ALA A 420 5.11 6.18 28.44
N VAL A 421 6.32 6.44 28.95
CA VAL A 421 7.50 6.75 28.11
C VAL A 421 7.88 5.55 27.25
N VAL A 422 7.91 4.33 27.79
CA VAL A 422 8.13 3.10 27.00
C VAL A 422 7.05 2.99 25.91
N THR A 423 5.78 3.07 26.26
CA THR A 423 4.68 2.95 25.30
C THR A 423 4.76 4.00 24.20
N ALA A 424 5.05 5.26 24.53
CA ALA A 424 5.20 6.32 23.54
C ALA A 424 6.40 6.09 22.62
N ALA A 425 7.53 5.61 23.16
CA ALA A 425 8.71 5.28 22.36
C ALA A 425 8.44 4.14 21.38
N PHE A 426 7.82 3.05 21.84
CA PHE A 426 7.42 1.93 20.98
C PHE A 426 6.38 2.35 19.93
N THR A 427 5.42 3.21 20.31
CA THR A 427 4.41 3.75 19.38
C THR A 427 5.05 4.62 18.29
N LEU A 428 6.02 5.45 18.65
CA LEU A 428 6.80 6.24 17.67
C LEU A 428 7.63 5.34 16.75
N GLY A 429 8.17 4.24 17.27
CA GLY A 429 8.91 3.24 16.48
C GLY A 429 8.05 2.41 15.52
N VAL A 430 6.71 2.53 15.58
CA VAL A 430 5.82 1.86 14.63
C VAL A 430 5.77 2.62 13.29
N GLN A 431 5.61 3.95 13.32
CA GLN A 431 5.46 4.79 12.14
C GLN A 431 5.78 6.26 12.52
N PRO A 432 6.26 7.11 11.59
CA PRO A 432 6.53 8.52 11.87
C PRO A 432 5.33 9.31 12.44
N THR A 433 4.10 8.89 12.12
CA THR A 433 2.86 9.48 12.63
C THR A 433 2.60 9.16 14.10
N GLY A 434 3.35 8.22 14.70
CA GLY A 434 3.31 7.83 16.11
C GLY A 434 3.67 8.95 17.09
N LEU A 435 4.10 10.11 16.60
CA LEU A 435 4.41 11.32 17.37
C LEU A 435 3.21 11.83 18.22
N ILE A 436 1.99 11.41 17.91
CA ILE A 436 0.81 11.61 18.77
C ILE A 436 1.01 11.09 20.21
N ALA A 437 1.71 9.96 20.39
CA ALA A 437 1.95 9.45 21.75
C ALA A 437 2.87 10.39 22.54
N VAL A 438 3.80 11.07 21.86
CA VAL A 438 4.64 12.11 22.47
C VAL A 438 3.79 13.33 22.86
N ALA A 439 2.75 13.69 22.09
CA ALA A 439 1.80 14.74 22.47
C ALA A 439 1.12 14.45 23.83
N ALA A 440 0.80 13.18 24.12
CA ALA A 440 0.27 12.77 25.41
C ALA A 440 1.26 12.98 26.57
N LEU A 441 2.55 12.70 26.34
CA LEU A 441 3.61 13.00 27.32
C LEU A 441 3.75 14.51 27.55
N VAL A 442 3.76 15.31 26.49
CA VAL A 442 3.87 16.78 26.57
C VAL A 442 2.71 17.38 27.34
N ALA A 443 1.47 16.94 27.05
CA ALA A 443 0.27 17.40 27.76
C ALA A 443 0.32 17.09 29.27
N GLY A 444 0.97 15.99 29.67
CA GLY A 444 1.19 15.58 31.05
C GLY A 444 2.44 16.17 31.72
N GLY A 445 3.32 16.85 30.99
CA GLY A 445 4.67 17.18 31.44
C GLY A 445 4.74 17.99 32.73
N ARG A 446 3.97 19.08 32.85
CA ARG A 446 3.98 19.93 34.05
C ARG A 446 3.54 19.18 35.33
N PRO A 447 2.43 18.41 35.34
CA PRO A 447 2.10 17.54 36.47
C PRO A 447 3.16 16.50 36.82
N ILE A 448 3.76 15.83 35.83
CA ILE A 448 4.82 14.84 36.06
C ILE A 448 6.05 15.49 36.70
N LEU A 449 6.45 16.67 36.23
CA LEU A 449 7.55 17.44 36.81
C LEU A 449 7.30 17.77 38.29
N ARG A 450 6.06 18.12 38.66
CA ARG A 450 5.71 18.34 40.07
C ARG A 450 5.86 17.08 40.93
N ILE A 451 5.50 15.91 40.39
CA ILE A 451 5.69 14.62 41.07
C ILE A 451 7.19 14.35 41.26
N LEU A 452 7.98 14.59 40.21
CA LEU A 452 9.43 14.42 40.24
C LEU A 452 10.06 15.33 41.29
N VAL A 453 9.76 16.63 41.29
CA VAL A 453 10.27 17.60 42.29
C VAL A 453 9.87 17.19 43.71
N ARG A 454 8.65 16.69 43.90
CA ARG A 454 8.19 16.22 45.22
C ARG A 454 8.97 14.97 45.67
N ARG A 455 9.16 13.99 44.78
CA ARG A 455 9.84 12.72 45.10
C ARG A 455 11.36 12.86 45.21
N HIS A 456 11.95 13.81 44.47
CA HIS A 456 13.37 14.15 44.55
C HIS A 456 13.82 14.41 45.99
N ARG A 457 13.00 15.10 46.79
CA ARG A 457 13.30 15.40 48.21
C ARG A 457 13.38 14.16 49.11
N VAL A 458 12.84 13.02 48.67
CA VAL A 458 12.78 11.77 49.44
C VAL A 458 13.87 10.80 49.01
N VAL A 459 14.08 10.63 47.71
CA VAL A 459 14.97 9.58 47.16
C VAL A 459 16.12 10.10 46.29
N GLY A 460 16.26 11.42 46.13
CA GLY A 460 17.25 12.04 45.24
C GLY A 460 16.85 12.00 43.77
N THR A 461 17.66 12.62 42.90
CA THR A 461 17.33 12.83 41.47
C THR A 461 17.63 11.60 40.62
N TRP A 462 18.85 11.05 40.74
CA TRP A 462 19.33 9.97 39.88
C TRP A 462 18.49 8.69 39.92
N PRO A 463 17.99 8.21 41.08
CA PRO A 463 17.10 7.04 41.13
C PRO A 463 15.73 7.26 40.46
N LEU A 464 15.39 8.50 40.10
CA LEU A 464 14.16 8.85 39.40
C LEU A 464 14.39 9.07 37.90
N VAL A 465 15.47 9.76 37.54
CA VAL A 465 15.79 10.12 36.14
C VAL A 465 16.40 8.95 35.37
N ALA A 466 17.30 8.17 35.99
CA ALA A 466 17.98 7.08 35.29
C ALA A 466 17.01 5.99 34.75
N PRO A 467 15.99 5.53 35.51
CA PRO A 467 14.99 4.61 34.95
C PRO A 467 14.14 5.23 33.83
N LEU A 468 13.88 6.54 33.85
CA LEU A 468 13.14 7.24 32.78
C LEU A 468 13.98 7.34 31.50
N LEU A 469 15.29 7.59 31.62
CA LEU A 469 16.21 7.58 30.48
C LEU A 469 16.34 6.19 29.87
N ALA A 470 16.48 5.15 30.70
CA ALA A 470 16.47 3.75 30.24
C ALA A 470 15.17 3.42 29.50
N ALA A 471 14.02 3.75 30.10
CA ALA A 471 12.71 3.53 29.50
C ALA A 471 12.52 4.22 28.14
N GLY A 472 13.03 5.45 27.97
CA GLY A 472 12.91 6.19 26.71
C GLY A 472 13.89 5.72 25.63
N SER A 473 15.03 5.14 26.00
CA SER A 473 16.08 4.71 25.07
C SER A 473 15.99 3.24 24.67
N VAL A 474 15.26 2.41 25.42
CA VAL A 474 15.13 0.95 25.17
C VAL A 474 14.50 0.59 23.83
N ILE A 475 13.87 1.55 23.13
CA ILE A 475 13.39 1.36 21.76
C ILE A 475 14.55 1.19 20.75
N LEU A 476 15.71 1.77 21.01
CA LEU A 476 16.86 1.72 20.10
C LEU A 476 17.36 0.28 19.88
N PRO A 477 17.51 -0.58 20.91
CA PRO A 477 17.77 -2.01 20.74
C PRO A 477 16.79 -2.78 19.85
N VAL A 478 15.53 -2.33 19.76
CA VAL A 478 14.51 -2.98 18.92
C VAL A 478 14.61 -2.48 17.48
N VAL A 479 14.74 -1.17 17.30
CA VAL A 479 14.86 -0.52 15.98
C VAL A 479 16.16 -0.89 15.27
N PHE A 480 17.27 -0.94 16.01
CA PHE A 480 18.60 -1.26 15.49
C PHE A 480 19.01 -2.69 15.83
N ALA A 481 18.05 -3.60 16.02
CA ALA A 481 18.32 -5.00 16.34
C ALA A 481 19.18 -5.63 15.22
N ASP A 482 18.70 -5.51 13.99
CA ASP A 482 19.39 -5.95 12.79
C ASP A 482 20.25 -4.81 12.20
N GLN A 483 19.59 -3.71 11.80
CA GLN A 483 20.22 -2.59 11.11
C GLN A 483 21.22 -1.79 11.96
N THR A 484 22.09 -1.01 11.30
CA THR A 484 23.08 -0.11 11.92
C THR A 484 22.69 1.35 11.75
N LEU A 485 23.42 2.27 12.40
CA LEU A 485 23.20 3.70 12.17
C LEU A 485 23.47 4.10 10.71
N SER A 486 24.53 3.58 10.10
CA SER A 486 24.89 3.91 8.72
C SER A 486 23.86 3.41 7.70
N THR A 487 23.26 2.22 7.90
CA THR A 487 22.23 1.71 6.99
C THR A 487 20.94 2.52 7.08
N VAL A 488 20.50 2.87 8.30
CA VAL A 488 19.30 3.71 8.51
C VAL A 488 19.48 5.13 7.97
N LEU A 489 20.66 5.72 8.11
CA LEU A 489 20.96 7.03 7.53
C LEU A 489 20.88 7.00 5.99
N GLU A 490 21.41 5.95 5.35
CA GLU A 490 21.32 5.80 3.90
C GLU A 490 19.87 5.55 3.44
N ALA A 491 19.11 4.68 4.11
CA ALA A 491 17.70 4.45 3.82
C ALA A 491 16.87 5.74 3.93
N THR A 492 17.11 6.53 4.98
CA THR A 492 16.49 7.84 5.16
C THR A 492 16.86 8.80 4.03
N ARG A 493 18.14 8.87 3.65
CA ARG A 493 18.62 9.70 2.55
C ARG A 493 17.89 9.37 1.24
N ILE A 494 17.77 8.09 0.90
CA ILE A 494 17.09 7.63 -0.32
C ILE A 494 15.62 8.10 -0.31
N ARG A 495 14.89 7.83 0.78
CA ARG A 495 13.47 8.22 0.93
C ARG A 495 13.27 9.73 0.82
N THR A 496 14.14 10.53 1.44
CA THR A 496 14.04 12.00 1.38
C THR A 496 14.36 12.57 0.01
N ALA A 497 15.31 11.98 -0.72
CA ALA A 497 15.74 12.46 -2.03
C ALA A 497 14.76 12.06 -3.15
N ILE A 498 14.17 10.87 -3.08
CA ILE A 498 13.22 10.34 -4.07
C ILE A 498 11.78 10.74 -3.75
N GLY A 499 11.42 10.78 -2.46
CA GLY A 499 10.07 11.10 -2.01
C GLY A 499 9.05 9.96 -2.18
N PRO A 500 7.79 10.22 -1.81
CA PRO A 500 7.25 11.53 -1.44
C PRO A 500 7.73 12.04 -0.06
N SER A 501 8.25 13.27 -0.02
CA SER A 501 8.69 13.95 1.21
C SER A 501 8.30 15.42 1.18
N GLN A 502 7.08 15.71 1.62
CA GLN A 502 6.48 17.04 1.64
C GLN A 502 7.03 17.91 2.75
N ALA A 503 7.18 19.21 2.47
CA ALA A 503 7.55 20.19 3.47
C ALA A 503 6.46 20.37 4.54
N TRP A 504 6.80 21.03 5.65
CA TRP A 504 5.85 21.26 6.74
C TRP A 504 4.76 22.27 6.38
N TYR A 505 5.08 23.27 5.56
CA TYR A 505 4.14 24.33 5.17
C TYR A 505 3.08 23.89 4.14
N THR A 506 3.17 22.66 3.60
CA THR A 506 2.18 22.06 2.69
C THR A 506 1.17 21.16 3.40
N GLU A 507 1.04 21.27 4.73
CA GLU A 507 0.05 20.51 5.52
C GLU A 507 -1.40 20.76 5.08
N ASN A 508 -1.68 21.86 4.37
CA ASN A 508 -2.99 22.10 3.74
C ASN A 508 -3.41 20.99 2.76
N LEU A 509 -2.45 20.30 2.13
CA LEU A 509 -2.71 19.20 1.20
C LEU A 509 -3.52 18.07 1.84
N ARG A 510 -3.25 17.75 3.12
CA ARG A 510 -3.97 16.69 3.85
C ARG A 510 -5.48 16.96 3.91
N TYR A 511 -5.85 18.23 4.09
CA TYR A 511 -7.24 18.67 4.17
C TYR A 511 -7.84 18.88 2.77
N TYR A 512 -7.04 19.31 1.80
CA TYR A 512 -7.44 19.39 0.39
C TYR A 512 -7.89 18.02 -0.14
N TYR A 513 -7.07 16.98 0.03
CA TYR A 513 -7.41 15.63 -0.40
C TYR A 513 -8.68 15.08 0.27
N LEU A 514 -8.96 15.48 1.51
CA LEU A 514 -10.16 15.05 2.24
C LEU A 514 -11.47 15.61 1.63
N ILE A 515 -11.44 16.79 1.00
CA ILE A 515 -12.64 17.46 0.46
C ILE A 515 -12.86 17.24 -1.04
N LEU A 516 -11.94 16.54 -1.72
CA LEU A 516 -12.13 16.16 -3.12
C LEU A 516 -13.24 15.09 -3.25
N PRO A 517 -14.01 15.09 -4.35
CA PRO A 517 -15.03 14.09 -4.63
C PRO A 517 -14.41 12.79 -5.18
N THR A 518 -13.45 12.22 -4.44
CA THR A 518 -12.72 10.98 -4.78
C THR A 518 -12.90 9.93 -3.68
N VAL A 519 -12.38 8.71 -3.89
CA VAL A 519 -12.38 7.65 -2.86
C VAL A 519 -11.61 8.06 -1.60
N ASP A 520 -10.52 8.83 -1.77
CA ASP A 520 -9.74 9.36 -0.65
C ASP A 520 -10.47 10.40 0.20
N GLY A 521 -11.40 11.13 -0.43
CA GLY A 521 -12.27 12.11 0.21
C GLY A 521 -13.73 11.65 0.27
N SER A 522 -13.99 10.35 0.42
CA SER A 522 -15.35 9.80 0.45
C SER A 522 -16.11 10.14 1.73
N LEU A 523 -17.43 9.94 1.71
CA LEU A 523 -18.30 10.33 2.83
C LEU A 523 -17.89 9.65 4.14
N SER A 524 -17.44 8.40 4.07
CA SER A 524 -17.06 7.63 5.25
C SER A 524 -15.79 8.19 5.91
N ARG A 525 -14.83 8.64 5.09
CA ARG A 525 -13.53 9.17 5.54
C ARG A 525 -13.63 10.61 6.04
N ARG A 526 -14.56 11.40 5.50
CA ARG A 526 -14.86 12.76 6.00
C ARG A 526 -15.40 12.77 7.42
N PHE A 527 -16.34 11.88 7.73
CA PHE A 527 -17.09 11.96 8.96
C PHE A 527 -16.22 11.89 10.22
N GLY A 528 -15.33 10.90 10.33
CA GLY A 528 -14.54 10.65 11.55
C GLY A 528 -13.68 11.85 11.98
N PHE A 529 -13.05 12.54 11.02
CA PHE A 529 -12.29 13.75 11.32
C PHE A 529 -13.19 14.95 11.62
N LEU A 530 -14.22 15.19 10.80
CA LEU A 530 -15.10 16.36 10.94
C LEU A 530 -15.89 16.33 12.26
N ILE A 531 -16.39 15.16 12.70
CA ILE A 531 -17.06 15.05 14.00
C ILE A 531 -16.09 15.34 15.16
N THR A 532 -14.84 14.91 15.04
CA THR A 532 -13.79 15.21 16.01
C THR A 532 -13.52 16.71 16.09
N ALA A 533 -13.41 17.40 14.94
CA ALA A 533 -13.20 18.84 14.87
C ALA A 533 -14.38 19.62 15.46
N VAL A 534 -15.63 19.30 15.07
CA VAL A 534 -16.84 19.95 15.61
C VAL A 534 -16.93 19.76 17.12
N CYS A 535 -16.63 18.56 17.63
CA CYS A 535 -16.63 18.28 19.07
C CYS A 535 -15.53 19.06 19.80
N LEU A 536 -14.32 19.09 19.25
CA LEU A 536 -13.16 19.79 19.83
C LEU A 536 -13.42 21.29 19.95
N PHE A 537 -13.74 21.97 18.85
CA PHE A 537 -13.92 23.42 18.85
C PHE A 537 -15.08 23.84 19.77
N THR A 538 -16.18 23.10 19.75
CA THR A 538 -17.33 23.35 20.64
C THR A 538 -16.94 23.20 22.12
N ALA A 539 -16.22 22.13 22.48
CA ALA A 539 -15.76 21.93 23.85
C ALA A 539 -14.82 23.06 24.32
N VAL A 540 -13.89 23.49 23.45
CA VAL A 540 -12.96 24.59 23.73
C VAL A 540 -13.71 25.89 24.02
N PHE A 541 -14.65 26.29 23.16
CA PHE A 541 -15.42 27.52 23.38
C PHE A 541 -16.21 27.50 24.69
N ILE A 542 -16.84 26.37 25.04
CA ILE A 542 -17.60 26.24 26.28
C ILE A 542 -16.66 26.29 27.50
N MET A 543 -15.53 25.58 27.45
CA MET A 543 -14.57 25.48 28.55
C MET A 543 -13.82 26.79 28.80
N LEU A 544 -13.49 27.55 27.74
CA LEU A 544 -12.93 28.90 27.85
C LEU A 544 -13.94 29.87 28.49
N ARG A 545 -15.19 29.85 28.03
CA ARG A 545 -16.23 30.77 28.52
C ARG A 545 -16.65 30.50 29.95
N ARG A 546 -16.93 29.24 30.32
CA ARG A 546 -17.52 28.90 31.62
C ARG A 546 -16.49 28.72 32.74
N LYS A 547 -15.20 28.55 32.42
CA LYS A 547 -14.06 28.31 33.34
C LYS A 547 -14.16 27.03 34.19
N ARG A 548 -15.29 26.78 34.86
CA ARG A 548 -15.63 25.57 35.63
C ARG A 548 -17.02 25.08 35.19
N VAL A 549 -17.12 23.78 34.91
CA VAL A 549 -18.38 23.12 34.57
C VAL A 549 -18.66 22.06 35.64
N PRO A 550 -19.83 22.09 36.33
CA PRO A 550 -20.17 21.11 37.35
C PRO A 550 -20.10 19.67 36.80
N GLY A 551 -19.49 18.77 37.56
CA GLY A 551 -19.38 17.35 37.20
C GLY A 551 -18.34 17.01 36.13
N VAL A 552 -17.62 17.99 35.56
CA VAL A 552 -16.51 17.78 34.61
C VAL A 552 -15.17 18.14 35.24
N ALA A 553 -14.22 17.21 35.18
CA ALA A 553 -12.86 17.39 35.68
C ALA A 553 -12.03 18.22 34.67
N ARG A 554 -11.76 19.48 35.01
CA ARG A 554 -11.05 20.43 34.13
C ARG A 554 -9.69 19.93 33.63
N GLY A 555 -8.86 19.36 34.52
CA GLY A 555 -7.48 18.97 34.18
C GLY A 555 -7.40 17.93 33.06
N PRO A 556 -8.02 16.73 33.22
CA PRO A 556 -8.05 15.70 32.19
C PRO A 556 -8.68 16.17 30.88
N ALA A 557 -9.74 16.97 30.94
CA ALA A 557 -10.39 17.52 29.74
C ALA A 557 -9.45 18.44 28.93
N TRP A 558 -8.71 19.35 29.59
CA TRP A 558 -7.72 20.20 28.92
C TRP A 558 -6.54 19.44 28.35
N ARG A 559 -6.09 18.36 29.00
CA ARG A 559 -5.03 17.51 28.44
C ARG A 559 -5.52 16.72 27.23
N LEU A 560 -6.74 16.21 27.25
CA LEU A 560 -7.33 15.56 26.08
C LEU A 560 -7.42 16.53 24.88
N MET A 561 -7.92 17.75 25.09
CA MET A 561 -7.92 18.81 24.05
C MET A 561 -6.49 19.13 23.59
N GLY A 562 -5.55 19.26 24.53
CA GLY A 562 -4.15 19.55 24.25
C GLY A 562 -3.47 18.47 23.42
N ILE A 563 -3.80 17.19 23.64
CA ILE A 563 -3.30 16.07 22.84
C ILE A 563 -3.77 16.19 21.40
N ILE A 564 -5.06 16.46 21.17
CA ILE A 564 -5.61 16.60 19.83
C ILE A 564 -4.96 17.78 19.10
N PHE A 565 -4.86 18.96 19.73
CA PHE A 565 -4.19 20.12 19.14
C PHE A 565 -2.71 19.89 18.86
N ALA A 566 -1.97 19.33 19.82
CA ALA A 566 -0.56 19.02 19.64
C ALA A 566 -0.35 17.97 18.55
N THR A 567 -1.27 17.02 18.39
CA THR A 567 -1.23 16.05 17.28
C THR A 567 -1.45 16.72 15.94
N MET A 568 -2.47 17.59 15.82
CA MET A 568 -2.68 18.35 14.58
C MET A 568 -1.46 19.19 14.21
N PHE A 569 -0.77 19.77 15.21
CA PHE A 569 0.49 20.48 15.01
C PHE A 569 1.65 19.56 14.63
N PHE A 570 1.79 18.41 15.29
CA PHE A 570 2.87 17.45 15.01
C PHE A 570 2.72 16.76 13.66
N LEU A 571 1.49 16.52 13.19
CA LEU A 571 1.21 16.01 11.85
C LEU A 571 1.72 16.93 10.75
N MET A 572 1.86 18.24 11.01
CA MET A 572 2.47 19.18 10.08
C MET A 572 3.89 18.75 9.66
N PHE A 573 4.64 18.14 10.58
CA PHE A 573 6.03 17.73 10.36
C PHE A 573 6.18 16.32 9.78
N THR A 574 5.10 15.60 9.49
CA THR A 574 5.21 14.27 8.87
C THR A 574 5.57 14.40 7.39
N PRO A 575 6.53 13.63 6.85
CA PRO A 575 6.91 13.72 5.44
C PRO A 575 5.76 13.48 4.46
N THR A 576 4.79 12.62 4.82
CA THR A 576 3.63 12.32 3.99
C THR A 576 2.34 12.96 4.51
N LYS A 577 1.52 13.48 3.59
CA LYS A 577 0.32 14.29 3.88
C LYS A 577 -0.99 13.56 3.54
N TRP A 578 -1.03 12.26 3.84
CA TRP A 578 -2.17 11.40 3.51
C TRP A 578 -3.39 11.58 4.41
N VAL A 579 -4.58 11.34 3.86
CA VAL A 579 -5.87 11.36 4.57
C VAL A 579 -5.97 10.19 5.57
N HIS A 580 -5.27 9.08 5.30
CA HIS A 580 -5.23 7.90 6.18
C HIS A 580 -4.79 8.20 7.62
N HIS A 581 -3.97 9.23 7.83
CA HIS A 581 -3.49 9.59 9.17
C HIS A 581 -4.61 10.11 10.09
N PHE A 582 -5.84 10.32 9.59
CA PHE A 582 -6.96 10.69 10.45
C PHE A 582 -7.46 9.54 11.34
N GLY A 583 -7.12 8.28 11.05
CA GLY A 583 -7.40 7.13 11.94
C GLY A 583 -6.82 7.29 13.35
N LEU A 584 -5.70 8.02 13.47
CA LEU A 584 -5.06 8.36 14.75
C LEU A 584 -6.00 9.02 15.76
N PHE A 585 -7.02 9.73 15.28
CA PHE A 585 -7.98 10.44 16.12
C PHE A 585 -9.14 9.56 16.59
N ALA A 586 -9.27 8.30 16.18
CA ALA A 586 -10.44 7.47 16.49
C ALA A 586 -10.73 7.37 17.99
N ALA A 587 -9.73 6.98 18.80
CA ALA A 587 -9.90 6.81 20.24
C ALA A 587 -10.05 8.14 21.01
N VAL A 588 -9.22 9.14 20.68
CA VAL A 588 -9.24 10.45 21.38
C VAL A 588 -10.42 11.33 20.94
N GLY A 589 -10.84 11.22 19.68
CA GLY A 589 -12.03 11.85 19.13
C GLY A 589 -13.31 11.29 19.74
N ALA A 590 -13.36 9.97 19.96
CA ALA A 590 -14.44 9.33 20.72
C ALA A 590 -14.55 9.85 22.16
N ALA A 591 -13.42 10.00 22.87
CA ALA A 591 -13.38 10.64 24.19
C ALA A 591 -13.88 12.10 24.15
N MET A 592 -13.47 12.85 23.11
CA MET A 592 -13.88 14.23 22.91
C MET A 592 -15.38 14.34 22.65
N ALA A 593 -15.96 13.45 21.85
CA ALA A 593 -17.38 13.40 21.57
C ALA A 593 -18.22 13.14 22.82
N ALA A 594 -17.77 12.24 23.70
CA ALA A 594 -18.42 12.00 24.99
C ALA A 594 -18.40 13.26 25.88
N LEU A 595 -17.26 13.93 25.97
CA LEU A 595 -17.13 15.20 26.71
C LEU A 595 -18.07 16.27 26.13
N THR A 596 -18.04 16.48 24.82
CA THR A 596 -18.87 17.48 24.15
C THR A 596 -20.35 17.20 24.34
N THR A 597 -20.78 15.93 24.28
CA THR A 597 -22.17 15.54 24.51
C THR A 597 -22.67 15.98 25.89
N VAL A 598 -21.83 15.91 26.93
CA VAL A 598 -22.16 16.44 28.26
C VAL A 598 -22.16 17.97 28.27
N LEU A 599 -21.19 18.61 27.62
CA LEU A 599 -21.05 20.07 27.60
C LEU A 599 -22.18 20.78 26.86
N VAL A 600 -22.75 20.17 25.82
CA VAL A 600 -23.89 20.71 25.05
C VAL A 600 -25.25 20.27 25.59
N SER A 601 -25.27 19.41 26.63
CA SER A 601 -26.51 18.94 27.25
C SER A 601 -27.33 20.10 27.82
N PRO A 602 -28.68 19.97 27.92
CA PRO A 602 -29.53 20.99 28.51
C PRO A 602 -29.13 21.38 29.95
N ALA A 603 -28.47 20.48 30.69
CA ALA A 603 -27.99 20.74 32.05
C ALA A 603 -26.85 21.79 32.11
N VAL A 604 -25.97 21.79 31.09
CA VAL A 604 -24.83 22.72 30.99
C VAL A 604 -25.16 23.90 30.08
N LEU A 605 -25.78 23.63 28.93
CA LEU A 605 -26.14 24.61 27.92
C LEU A 605 -27.65 24.91 27.96
N ARG A 606 -28.04 25.70 28.97
CA ARG A 606 -29.44 25.98 29.30
C ARG A 606 -30.23 26.62 28.14
N TRP A 607 -29.68 27.64 27.49
CA TRP A 607 -30.40 28.39 26.45
C TRP A 607 -30.56 27.58 25.15
N SER A 608 -31.82 27.30 24.78
CA SER A 608 -32.19 26.55 23.56
C SER A 608 -31.54 27.08 22.27
N ARG A 609 -31.36 28.40 22.15
CA ARG A 609 -30.68 29.01 21.00
C ARG A 609 -29.31 28.39 20.71
N ASN A 610 -28.49 28.21 21.75
CA ASN A 610 -27.13 27.66 21.58
C ASN A 610 -27.17 26.16 21.27
N ARG A 611 -28.14 25.43 21.83
CA ARG A 611 -28.36 24.01 21.53
C ARG A 611 -28.79 23.80 20.07
N MET A 612 -29.70 24.64 19.57
CA MET A 612 -30.12 24.63 18.18
C MET A 612 -29.01 25.07 17.22
N ALA A 613 -28.19 26.05 17.60
CA ALA A 613 -27.02 26.43 16.80
C ALA A 613 -26.01 25.27 16.67
N PHE A 614 -25.78 24.51 17.74
CA PHE A 614 -24.94 23.31 17.69
C PHE A 614 -25.57 22.20 16.81
N LEU A 615 -26.88 22.00 16.89
CA LEU A 615 -27.58 21.07 16.00
C LEU A 615 -27.47 21.49 14.53
N ALA A 616 -27.61 22.79 14.23
CA ALA A 616 -27.40 23.32 12.88
C ALA A 616 -25.97 23.04 12.40
N ALA A 617 -24.94 23.25 13.24
CA ALA A 617 -23.57 22.93 12.89
C ALA A 617 -23.34 21.44 12.58
N LEU A 618 -23.98 20.54 13.34
CA LEU A 618 -23.93 19.09 13.06
C LEU A 618 -24.62 18.72 11.74
N LEU A 619 -25.78 19.31 11.45
CA LEU A 619 -26.50 19.07 10.19
C LEU A 619 -25.73 19.61 8.98
N PHE A 620 -25.09 20.77 9.11
CA PHE A 620 -24.21 21.32 8.08
C PHE A 620 -23.01 20.41 7.83
N MET A 621 -22.40 19.89 8.90
CA MET A 621 -21.29 18.95 8.78
C MET A 621 -21.71 17.63 8.09
N LEU A 622 -22.91 17.11 8.39
CA LEU A 622 -23.47 15.97 7.65
C LEU A 622 -23.72 16.31 6.18
N ALA A 623 -24.25 17.49 5.86
CA ALA A 623 -24.42 17.92 4.48
C ALA A 623 -23.09 17.92 3.70
N LEU A 624 -22.03 18.45 4.31
CA LEU A 624 -20.67 18.48 3.74
C LEU A 624 -20.07 17.07 3.59
N CYS A 625 -20.33 16.19 4.56
CA CYS A 625 -19.90 14.81 4.54
C CYS A 625 -20.56 14.01 3.42
N PHE A 626 -21.87 14.19 3.16
CA PHE A 626 -22.61 13.51 2.09
C PHE A 626 -22.43 14.15 0.69
N ALA A 627 -21.70 15.26 0.58
CA ALA A 627 -21.43 15.93 -0.70
C ALA A 627 -20.20 15.33 -1.42
N THR A 628 -20.20 14.01 -1.60
CA THR A 628 -19.16 13.20 -2.25
C THR A 628 -19.69 11.79 -2.51
N THR A 629 -18.88 10.89 -3.06
CA THR A 629 -19.26 9.49 -3.32
C THR A 629 -19.26 8.62 -2.05
N ASN A 630 -19.90 7.46 -2.13
CA ASN A 630 -19.78 6.37 -1.15
C ASN A 630 -18.65 5.39 -1.54
N GLY A 631 -17.54 5.95 -2.02
CA GLY A 631 -16.41 5.17 -2.54
C GLY A 631 -15.58 4.48 -1.47
N TRP A 632 -15.15 3.25 -1.76
CA TRP A 632 -14.22 2.44 -0.98
C TRP A 632 -13.05 1.97 -1.86
N TRP A 633 -11.93 1.59 -1.25
CA TRP A 633 -10.73 1.20 -2.00
C TRP A 633 -10.87 -0.14 -2.70
N TYR A 634 -10.42 -0.19 -3.96
CA TYR A 634 -10.27 -1.39 -4.78
C TYR A 634 -11.47 -2.36 -4.64
N VAL A 635 -11.24 -3.57 -4.16
CA VAL A 635 -12.25 -4.63 -4.01
C VAL A 635 -13.34 -4.34 -2.97
N SER A 636 -13.11 -3.41 -2.04
CA SER A 636 -14.12 -3.04 -1.04
C SER A 636 -15.29 -2.24 -1.64
N SER A 637 -15.14 -1.76 -2.87
CA SER A 637 -16.18 -1.01 -3.59
C SER A 637 -17.22 -1.90 -4.28
N TYR A 638 -16.98 -3.22 -4.35
CA TYR A 638 -17.76 -4.10 -5.21
C TYR A 638 -19.18 -4.28 -4.67
N GLY A 639 -20.17 -3.91 -5.50
CA GLY A 639 -21.60 -3.98 -5.15
C GLY A 639 -22.11 -2.84 -4.26
N VAL A 640 -21.25 -1.96 -3.75
CA VAL A 640 -21.63 -0.88 -2.84
C VAL A 640 -22.50 0.17 -3.57
N PRO A 641 -23.65 0.60 -2.98
CA PRO A 641 -24.45 1.67 -3.56
C PRO A 641 -23.69 3.00 -3.64
N PHE A 642 -23.88 3.74 -4.75
CA PHE A 642 -23.31 5.07 -4.96
C PHE A 642 -21.77 5.13 -4.89
N ASN A 643 -21.09 4.09 -5.39
CA ASN A 643 -19.63 4.03 -5.40
C ASN A 643 -18.97 5.16 -6.23
N SER A 644 -19.53 5.46 -7.41
CA SER A 644 -19.01 6.47 -8.35
C SER A 644 -19.81 7.78 -8.39
N THR A 645 -20.91 7.86 -7.64
CA THR A 645 -21.82 9.01 -7.66
C THR A 645 -22.17 9.46 -6.26
N MET A 646 -22.67 10.70 -6.12
CA MET A 646 -23.18 11.17 -4.83
C MET A 646 -24.47 10.42 -4.45
N PRO A 647 -24.67 10.06 -3.17
CA PRO A 647 -25.92 9.50 -2.70
C PRO A 647 -27.13 10.39 -3.02
N LYS A 648 -28.14 9.80 -3.66
CA LYS A 648 -29.38 10.47 -4.05
C LYS A 648 -30.60 9.63 -3.66
N VAL A 649 -31.67 10.30 -3.25
CA VAL A 649 -32.98 9.68 -2.97
C VAL A 649 -34.01 10.41 -3.84
N ALA A 650 -34.74 9.67 -4.67
CA ALA A 650 -35.72 10.23 -5.62
C ALA A 650 -35.17 11.42 -6.45
N GLY A 651 -33.92 11.32 -6.92
CA GLY A 651 -33.25 12.35 -7.73
C GLY A 651 -32.60 13.50 -6.95
N ILE A 652 -32.95 13.70 -5.67
CA ILE A 652 -32.37 14.76 -4.82
C ILE A 652 -31.17 14.21 -4.04
N THR A 653 -30.06 14.95 -3.97
CA THR A 653 -28.90 14.51 -3.19
C THR A 653 -29.18 14.53 -1.69
N VAL A 654 -28.66 13.53 -0.98
CA VAL A 654 -28.76 13.46 0.49
C VAL A 654 -28.11 14.67 1.15
N SER A 655 -27.04 15.22 0.55
CA SER A 655 -26.42 16.47 1.00
C SER A 655 -27.38 17.65 0.98
N THR A 656 -28.22 17.78 -0.06
CA THR A 656 -29.24 18.84 -0.15
C THR A 656 -30.28 18.70 0.96
N ILE A 657 -30.72 17.48 1.25
CA ILE A 657 -31.68 17.21 2.32
C ILE A 657 -31.10 17.67 3.67
N PHE A 658 -29.87 17.28 4.00
CA PHE A 658 -29.20 17.74 5.22
C PHE A 658 -28.98 19.26 5.24
N PHE A 659 -28.72 19.88 4.09
CA PHE A 659 -28.56 21.32 3.98
C PHE A 659 -29.87 22.07 4.27
N VAL A 660 -31.01 21.57 3.78
CA VAL A 660 -32.34 22.11 4.11
C VAL A 660 -32.62 21.97 5.61
N LEU A 661 -32.33 20.80 6.21
CA LEU A 661 -32.48 20.60 7.66
C LEU A 661 -31.57 21.55 8.47
N PHE A 662 -30.35 21.78 8.00
CA PHE A 662 -29.44 22.79 8.55
C PHE A 662 -30.07 24.19 8.50
N ALA A 663 -30.59 24.61 7.35
CA ALA A 663 -31.21 25.92 7.18
C ALA A 663 -32.41 26.10 8.14
N ILE A 664 -33.28 25.08 8.28
CA ILE A 664 -34.40 25.09 9.23
C ILE A 664 -33.89 25.26 10.67
N ALA A 665 -32.89 24.46 11.08
CA ALA A 665 -32.33 24.54 12.42
C ALA A 665 -31.63 25.88 12.71
N ALA A 666 -30.95 26.45 11.72
CA ALA A 666 -30.28 27.74 11.80
C ALA A 666 -31.28 28.89 11.89
N LEU A 667 -32.33 28.89 11.06
CA LEU A 667 -33.42 29.87 11.10
C LEU A 667 -34.18 29.80 12.43
N TYR A 668 -34.41 28.60 12.96
CA TYR A 668 -35.01 28.44 14.29
C TYR A 668 -34.06 28.91 15.41
N ALA A 669 -32.76 28.69 15.30
CA ALA A 669 -31.79 29.26 16.22
C ALA A 669 -31.77 30.80 16.15
N ALA A 670 -31.92 31.39 14.95
CA ALA A 670 -32.02 32.82 14.76
C ALA A 670 -33.32 33.38 15.34
N SER A 671 -34.47 32.73 15.13
CA SER A 671 -35.73 33.18 15.74
C SER A 671 -35.68 33.13 17.27
N LEU A 672 -35.06 32.09 17.85
CA LEU A 672 -34.79 32.00 19.29
C LEU A 672 -33.77 33.04 19.80
N HIS A 673 -33.00 33.67 18.91
CA HIS A 673 -32.13 34.79 19.27
C HIS A 673 -32.93 36.05 19.56
N PHE A 674 -33.96 36.32 18.75
CA PHE A 674 -34.83 37.49 18.86
C PHE A 674 -36.03 37.27 19.79
N ALA A 675 -36.34 36.01 20.15
CA ALA A 675 -37.40 35.68 21.09
C ALA A 675 -37.02 35.91 22.56
N PRO A 676 -38.00 36.09 23.47
CA PRO A 676 -37.76 36.21 24.91
C PRO A 676 -36.95 35.04 25.50
N ARG A 677 -36.14 35.32 26.52
CA ARG A 677 -35.37 34.29 27.25
C ARG A 677 -36.33 33.32 27.94
N GLY A 678 -36.39 32.09 27.45
CA GLY A 678 -37.33 31.05 27.88
C GLY A 678 -38.12 30.42 26.73
N SER A 679 -38.16 31.09 25.58
CA SER A 679 -38.71 30.55 24.34
C SER A 679 -37.94 29.31 23.86
N GLY A 680 -38.65 28.37 23.23
CA GLY A 680 -38.04 27.16 22.68
C GLY A 680 -37.67 26.10 23.72
N GLU A 681 -38.32 26.09 24.88
CA GLU A 681 -38.18 25.05 25.93
C GLU A 681 -39.19 23.90 25.79
N GLY A 682 -39.89 23.81 24.65
CA GLY A 682 -40.86 22.76 24.36
C GLY A 682 -40.26 21.35 24.28
N ARG A 683 -41.14 20.34 24.27
CA ARG A 683 -40.76 18.92 24.23
C ARG A 683 -39.90 18.57 23.01
N LEU A 684 -40.25 19.11 21.83
CA LEU A 684 -39.56 18.82 20.58
C LEU A 684 -38.11 19.33 20.58
N SER A 685 -37.88 20.60 20.91
CA SER A 685 -36.54 21.20 20.95
C SER A 685 -35.64 20.51 21.97
N ARG A 686 -36.17 20.12 23.14
CA ARG A 686 -35.44 19.31 24.12
C ARG A 686 -35.13 17.91 23.61
N ALA A 687 -36.06 17.25 22.92
CA ALA A 687 -35.85 15.91 22.38
C ALA A 687 -34.72 15.90 21.34
N VAL A 688 -34.80 16.77 20.33
CA VAL A 688 -33.81 16.80 19.22
C VAL A 688 -32.43 17.31 19.63
N THR A 689 -32.32 18.06 20.75
CA THR A 689 -31.04 18.57 21.25
C THR A 689 -30.47 17.80 22.44
N SER A 690 -31.14 16.74 22.90
CA SER A 690 -30.73 15.98 24.08
C SER A 690 -29.40 15.25 23.88
N ALA A 691 -29.22 14.62 22.72
CA ALA A 691 -28.04 13.82 22.38
C ALA A 691 -27.80 13.75 20.85
N PRO A 692 -27.55 14.87 20.17
CA PRO A 692 -27.47 14.88 18.70
C PRO A 692 -26.20 14.19 18.14
N VAL A 693 -25.08 14.19 18.88
CA VAL A 693 -23.82 13.53 18.47
C VAL A 693 -23.95 12.00 18.32
N PRO A 694 -24.43 11.23 19.32
CA PRO A 694 -24.59 9.78 19.16
C PRO A 694 -25.62 9.41 18.09
N VAL A 695 -26.64 10.24 17.86
CA VAL A 695 -27.60 10.00 16.77
C VAL A 695 -26.94 10.15 15.40
N ALA A 696 -26.18 11.23 15.18
CA ALA A 696 -25.45 11.44 13.94
C ALA A 696 -24.43 10.32 13.66
N ALA A 697 -23.64 9.95 14.67
CA ALA A 697 -22.64 8.89 14.54
C ALA A 697 -23.28 7.50 14.38
N GLY A 698 -24.38 7.22 15.10
CA GLY A 698 -25.12 5.96 14.94
C GLY A 698 -25.74 5.82 13.55
N PHE A 699 -26.27 6.92 12.99
CA PHE A 699 -26.74 6.95 11.60
C PHE A 699 -25.60 6.64 10.62
N MET A 700 -24.43 7.25 10.77
CA MET A 700 -23.28 6.97 9.91
C MET A 700 -22.78 5.52 10.02
N ALA A 701 -22.71 4.97 11.25
CA ALA A 701 -22.34 3.57 11.45
C ALA A 701 -23.31 2.62 10.74
N LEU A 702 -24.62 2.91 10.79
CA LEU A 702 -25.63 2.13 10.09
C LEU A 702 -25.49 2.26 8.56
N VAL A 703 -25.20 3.45 8.04
CA VAL A 703 -24.91 3.65 6.60
C VAL A 703 -23.70 2.83 6.16
N PHE A 704 -22.63 2.78 6.96
CA PHE A 704 -21.43 2.00 6.63
C PHE A 704 -21.72 0.50 6.60
N VAL A 705 -22.38 -0.03 7.65
CA VAL A 705 -22.74 -1.44 7.72
C VAL A 705 -23.71 -1.81 6.60
N ALA A 706 -24.75 -0.99 6.36
CA ALA A 706 -25.71 -1.23 5.28
C ALA A 706 -25.05 -1.21 3.90
N SER A 707 -24.07 -0.33 3.67
CA SER A 707 -23.31 -0.26 2.41
C SER A 707 -22.55 -1.55 2.13
N MET A 708 -21.81 -2.07 3.13
CA MET A 708 -21.06 -3.32 2.98
C MET A 708 -21.98 -4.54 2.87
N VAL A 709 -23.02 -4.62 3.71
CA VAL A 709 -24.00 -5.73 3.63
C VAL A 709 -24.69 -5.75 2.27
N ALA A 710 -25.12 -4.60 1.75
CA ALA A 710 -25.70 -4.51 0.41
C ALA A 710 -24.72 -4.95 -0.68
N GLY A 711 -23.44 -4.58 -0.55
CA GLY A 711 -22.38 -5.02 -1.46
C GLY A 711 -22.21 -6.54 -1.46
N VAL A 712 -22.07 -7.14 -0.27
CA VAL A 712 -21.94 -8.60 -0.10
C VAL A 712 -23.15 -9.36 -0.65
N VAL A 713 -24.37 -8.91 -0.33
CA VAL A 713 -25.61 -9.58 -0.77
C VAL A 713 -25.80 -9.46 -2.28
N ARG A 714 -25.56 -8.30 -2.87
CA ARG A 714 -25.75 -8.06 -4.30
C ARG A 714 -24.71 -8.79 -5.17
N GLN A 715 -23.48 -8.93 -4.68
CA GLN A 715 -22.39 -9.56 -5.41
C GLN A 715 -22.37 -11.09 -5.28
N TYR A 716 -23.14 -11.68 -4.37
CA TYR A 716 -23.19 -13.14 -4.27
C TYR A 716 -23.75 -13.75 -5.57
N PRO A 717 -23.11 -14.78 -6.16
CA PRO A 717 -22.03 -15.62 -5.60
C PRO A 717 -20.58 -15.24 -5.96
N THR A 718 -20.33 -14.12 -6.64
CA THR A 718 -18.96 -13.69 -6.98
C THR A 718 -18.23 -13.03 -5.79
N TYR A 719 -17.05 -12.46 -6.04
CA TYR A 719 -16.20 -11.88 -5.01
C TYR A 719 -16.89 -10.74 -4.26
N SER A 720 -16.83 -10.83 -2.94
CA SER A 720 -16.96 -9.70 -2.02
C SER A 720 -16.04 -9.95 -0.82
N ASN A 721 -15.58 -8.90 -0.13
CA ASN A 721 -14.69 -9.06 1.03
C ASN A 721 -15.28 -10.02 2.09
N GLY A 722 -16.56 -9.86 2.39
CA GLY A 722 -17.25 -10.72 3.35
C GLY A 722 -17.31 -12.17 2.92
N TRP A 723 -17.61 -12.43 1.64
CA TRP A 723 -17.66 -13.79 1.12
C TRP A 723 -16.29 -14.45 1.05
N ALA A 724 -15.27 -13.74 0.57
CA ALA A 724 -13.89 -14.23 0.50
C ALA A 724 -13.34 -14.57 1.90
N ASN A 725 -13.61 -13.73 2.90
CA ASN A 725 -13.21 -14.00 4.28
C ASN A 725 -13.88 -15.26 4.86
N LEU A 726 -15.14 -15.53 4.52
CA LEU A 726 -15.82 -16.76 4.94
C LEU A 726 -15.30 -17.99 4.18
N ARG A 727 -15.08 -17.87 2.86
CA ARG A 727 -14.56 -18.94 2.00
C ARG A 727 -13.12 -19.32 2.36
N ALA A 728 -12.34 -18.42 2.95
CA ALA A 728 -10.99 -18.70 3.42
C ALA A 728 -10.92 -19.86 4.44
N PHE A 729 -11.96 -20.08 5.26
CA PHE A 729 -12.01 -21.20 6.20
C PHE A 729 -12.10 -22.58 5.52
N THR A 730 -12.58 -22.62 4.28
CA THR A 730 -12.72 -23.84 3.47
C THR A 730 -11.70 -23.90 2.34
N GLY A 731 -10.61 -23.13 2.42
CA GLY A 731 -9.50 -23.15 1.46
C GLY A 731 -9.60 -22.17 0.28
N GLY A 732 -10.44 -21.14 0.35
CA GLY A 732 -10.53 -20.13 -0.71
C GLY A 732 -9.31 -19.21 -0.81
N CYS A 733 -8.97 -18.79 -2.03
CA CYS A 733 -7.82 -17.95 -2.36
C CYS A 733 -8.18 -16.49 -2.70
N GLY A 734 -9.29 -15.99 -2.14
CA GLY A 734 -9.73 -14.62 -2.33
C GLY A 734 -10.23 -14.40 -3.76
N LEU A 735 -9.70 -13.37 -4.44
CA LEU A 735 -10.13 -12.97 -5.78
C LEU A 735 -9.67 -13.95 -6.87
N ALA A 736 -8.61 -14.73 -6.62
CA ALA A 736 -8.07 -15.72 -7.57
C ALA A 736 -9.07 -16.85 -7.93
N ASP A 737 -10.04 -17.13 -7.04
CA ASP A 737 -11.07 -18.15 -7.27
C ASP A 737 -12.15 -17.66 -8.25
N ASP A 738 -12.39 -16.34 -8.31
CA ASP A 738 -13.51 -15.75 -9.06
C ASP A 738 -13.03 -15.02 -10.34
N VAL A 739 -11.74 -14.75 -10.48
CA VAL A 739 -11.14 -14.25 -11.73
C VAL A 739 -10.93 -15.42 -12.67
N LEU A 740 -11.49 -15.30 -13.88
CA LEU A 740 -11.37 -16.25 -14.97
C LEU A 740 -10.35 -15.72 -15.99
N VAL A 741 -9.43 -16.58 -16.39
CA VAL A 741 -8.38 -16.33 -17.38
C VAL A 741 -8.64 -17.22 -18.59
N GLU A 742 -8.39 -16.70 -19.78
CA GLU A 742 -8.37 -17.46 -21.04
C GLU A 742 -6.91 -17.78 -21.40
N PRO A 743 -6.41 -19.02 -21.18
CA PRO A 743 -5.00 -19.35 -21.41
C PRO A 743 -4.56 -19.28 -22.88
N ASP A 744 -5.41 -19.75 -23.81
CA ASP A 744 -5.20 -19.59 -25.26
C ASP A 744 -6.44 -18.91 -25.86
N THR A 745 -6.30 -17.64 -26.21
CA THR A 745 -7.36 -16.80 -26.76
C THR A 745 -7.72 -17.14 -28.21
N ASN A 746 -6.97 -18.05 -28.85
CA ASN A 746 -7.26 -18.55 -30.18
C ASN A 746 -8.17 -19.79 -30.15
N ALA A 747 -8.45 -20.35 -28.98
CA ALA A 747 -9.45 -21.39 -28.82
C ALA A 747 -10.87 -20.79 -28.81
N GLY A 748 -11.87 -21.60 -29.16
CA GLY A 748 -13.27 -21.22 -29.00
C GLY A 748 -13.87 -20.30 -30.08
N PHE A 749 -13.10 -19.92 -31.11
CA PHE A 749 -13.68 -19.25 -32.30
C PHE A 749 -14.75 -20.12 -32.95
N MET A 750 -15.92 -19.53 -33.18
CA MET A 750 -17.05 -20.27 -33.74
C MET A 750 -16.89 -20.48 -35.24
N THR A 751 -17.45 -21.57 -35.75
CA THR A 751 -17.44 -21.86 -37.18
C THR A 751 -18.54 -21.06 -37.88
N PRO A 752 -18.21 -20.27 -38.93
CA PRO A 752 -19.22 -19.58 -39.71
C PRO A 752 -20.04 -20.57 -40.54
N GLN A 753 -21.28 -20.21 -40.82
CA GLN A 753 -22.12 -20.89 -41.81
C GLN A 753 -21.42 -20.83 -43.18
N PRO A 754 -21.43 -21.91 -43.97
CA PRO A 754 -20.91 -21.87 -45.33
C PRO A 754 -21.69 -20.86 -46.20
N GLY A 755 -20.96 -20.10 -47.02
CA GLY A 755 -21.54 -19.12 -47.94
C GLY A 755 -20.47 -18.36 -48.72
N ASP A 756 -20.91 -17.54 -49.68
CA ASP A 756 -20.04 -16.65 -50.45
C ASP A 756 -20.06 -15.25 -49.83
N TYR A 757 -18.91 -14.81 -49.29
CA TYR A 757 -18.79 -13.62 -48.43
C TYR A 757 -17.77 -12.58 -48.93
N GLY A 758 -17.26 -12.74 -50.15
CA GLY A 758 -16.30 -11.79 -50.74
C GLY A 758 -14.96 -11.68 -49.99
N PRO A 759 -14.20 -10.57 -50.19
CA PRO A 759 -12.80 -10.47 -49.76
C PRO A 759 -12.59 -10.33 -48.24
N LEU A 760 -13.58 -9.81 -47.50
CA LEU A 760 -13.53 -9.78 -46.03
C LEU A 760 -13.87 -11.14 -45.39
N GLY A 761 -14.26 -12.12 -46.20
CA GLY A 761 -14.67 -13.44 -45.74
C GLY A 761 -15.90 -13.41 -44.83
N PRO A 762 -16.15 -14.48 -44.06
CA PRO A 762 -17.35 -14.61 -43.23
C PRO A 762 -17.55 -13.50 -42.18
N LEU A 763 -16.49 -12.78 -41.79
CA LEU A 763 -16.60 -11.62 -40.91
C LEU A 763 -17.31 -10.44 -41.60
N GLY A 764 -17.05 -10.20 -42.89
CA GLY A 764 -17.73 -9.16 -43.67
C GLY A 764 -19.18 -9.49 -44.01
N GLY A 765 -19.50 -10.78 -44.12
CA GLY A 765 -20.82 -11.25 -44.53
C GLY A 765 -21.16 -10.82 -45.96
N VAL A 766 -22.42 -10.47 -46.22
CA VAL A 766 -22.89 -10.08 -47.55
C VAL A 766 -22.84 -8.56 -47.69
N ASN A 767 -22.16 -8.06 -48.73
CA ASN A 767 -22.05 -6.64 -49.08
C ASN A 767 -21.59 -5.71 -47.93
N PRO A 768 -20.43 -5.96 -47.29
CA PRO A 768 -19.88 -5.02 -46.31
C PRO A 768 -19.57 -3.66 -46.97
N VAL A 769 -19.99 -2.56 -46.33
CA VAL A 769 -19.75 -1.19 -46.82
C VAL A 769 -18.82 -0.47 -45.85
N GLY A 770 -17.73 0.10 -46.36
CA GLY A 770 -16.80 0.94 -45.60
C GLY A 770 -15.84 0.21 -44.64
N PHE A 771 -15.97 -1.11 -44.49
CA PHE A 771 -15.02 -1.93 -43.74
C PHE A 771 -13.85 -2.41 -44.61
N THR A 772 -12.64 -2.40 -44.04
CA THR A 772 -11.41 -2.89 -44.68
C THR A 772 -10.57 -3.74 -43.71
N PRO A 773 -9.69 -4.64 -44.20
CA PRO A 773 -8.84 -5.46 -43.33
C PRO A 773 -7.83 -4.67 -42.48
N ASP A 774 -7.40 -3.50 -42.96
CA ASP A 774 -6.41 -2.62 -42.31
C ASP A 774 -7.02 -1.33 -41.72
N GLY A 775 -8.34 -1.29 -41.57
CA GLY A 775 -9.09 -0.10 -41.13
C GLY A 775 -8.96 0.19 -39.63
N VAL A 776 -7.73 0.22 -39.11
CA VAL A 776 -7.38 0.51 -37.70
C VAL A 776 -6.20 1.49 -37.67
N PRO A 777 -6.20 2.52 -36.81
CA PRO A 777 -5.06 3.41 -36.67
C PRO A 777 -3.80 2.68 -36.20
N ASP A 778 -2.64 3.20 -36.63
CA ASP A 778 -1.34 2.78 -36.11
C ASP A 778 -1.29 2.96 -34.58
N HIS A 779 -0.53 2.10 -33.88
CA HIS A 779 -0.35 2.12 -32.42
C HIS A 779 -1.65 1.95 -31.59
N THR A 780 -2.62 1.20 -32.11
CA THR A 780 -3.74 0.70 -31.31
C THR A 780 -3.29 -0.54 -30.51
N VAL A 781 -3.22 -0.43 -29.19
CA VAL A 781 -2.68 -1.45 -28.27
C VAL A 781 -3.75 -1.99 -27.31
N ALA A 782 -3.47 -3.09 -26.62
CA ALA A 782 -4.43 -3.73 -25.71
C ALA A 782 -4.56 -2.95 -24.39
N GLU A 783 -5.81 -2.58 -24.03
CA GLU A 783 -6.17 -1.99 -22.73
C GLU A 783 -5.36 -0.75 -22.31
N ALA A 784 -4.75 -0.06 -23.27
CA ALA A 784 -3.88 1.08 -23.03
C ALA A 784 -3.94 2.09 -24.17
N ILE A 785 -3.45 3.30 -23.89
CA ILE A 785 -3.26 4.35 -24.88
C ILE A 785 -1.78 4.68 -24.91
N VAL A 786 -1.14 4.50 -26.08
CA VAL A 786 0.26 4.86 -26.28
C VAL A 786 0.41 6.37 -26.14
N MET A 787 1.35 6.81 -25.30
CA MET A 787 1.63 8.22 -25.05
C MET A 787 3.13 8.47 -25.11
N LYS A 788 3.51 9.71 -25.46
CA LYS A 788 4.89 10.21 -25.28
C LYS A 788 4.94 11.17 -24.09
N PRO A 789 5.97 11.10 -23.22
CA PRO A 789 7.17 10.24 -23.27
C PRO A 789 6.89 8.77 -22.86
N ASN A 790 7.92 7.91 -22.93
CA ASN A 790 7.86 6.52 -22.43
C ASN A 790 7.27 6.46 -21.02
N GLN A 791 6.35 5.53 -20.81
CA GLN A 791 5.72 5.27 -19.51
C GLN A 791 6.33 4.01 -18.87
N PRO A 792 6.40 3.92 -17.53
CA PRO A 792 6.84 2.69 -16.85
C PRO A 792 5.76 1.61 -16.92
N GLY A 793 6.15 0.33 -16.83
CA GLY A 793 5.21 -0.79 -16.65
C GLY A 793 4.26 -1.02 -17.84
N THR A 794 4.71 -0.68 -19.04
CA THR A 794 3.98 -0.87 -20.31
C THR A 794 4.23 -2.24 -20.90
N ASP A 795 3.27 -2.69 -21.70
CA ASP A 795 3.37 -3.93 -22.46
C ASP A 795 4.27 -3.76 -23.70
N TYR A 796 4.75 -4.87 -24.27
CA TYR A 796 5.68 -4.85 -25.41
C TYR A 796 5.05 -4.28 -26.69
N ASP A 797 3.73 -4.32 -26.81
CA ASP A 797 2.98 -3.84 -27.97
C ASP A 797 3.09 -2.32 -28.20
N TRP A 798 3.53 -1.55 -27.20
CA TRP A 798 3.86 -0.12 -27.35
C TRP A 798 5.04 0.11 -28.30
N ASP A 799 6.02 -0.78 -28.26
CA ASP A 799 7.29 -0.68 -28.98
C ASP A 799 7.38 -1.66 -30.17
N ALA A 800 6.36 -2.50 -30.35
CA ALA A 800 6.28 -3.46 -31.45
C ALA A 800 6.13 -2.74 -32.82
N PRO A 801 6.54 -3.38 -33.93
CA PRO A 801 6.29 -2.86 -35.27
C PRO A 801 4.79 -2.62 -35.50
N THR A 802 4.43 -1.47 -36.09
CA THR A 802 3.03 -1.09 -36.34
C THR A 802 2.33 -1.97 -37.37
N LYS A 803 3.08 -2.68 -38.20
CA LYS A 803 2.57 -3.62 -39.20
C LYS A 803 3.32 -4.94 -39.19
N LEU A 804 2.58 -6.01 -39.44
CA LEU A 804 3.10 -7.35 -39.66
C LEU A 804 3.80 -7.44 -41.02
N LYS A 805 4.85 -8.27 -41.08
CA LYS A 805 5.56 -8.56 -42.34
C LYS A 805 4.79 -9.52 -43.25
N THR A 806 3.92 -10.33 -42.66
CA THR A 806 3.11 -11.33 -43.36
C THR A 806 1.64 -10.96 -43.15
N PRO A 807 0.85 -10.81 -44.23
CA PRO A 807 -0.59 -10.58 -44.10
C PRO A 807 -1.31 -11.74 -43.42
N GLY A 808 -2.35 -11.42 -42.66
CA GLY A 808 -3.28 -12.38 -42.05
C GLY A 808 -4.27 -12.98 -43.05
N ILE A 809 -5.24 -13.73 -42.54
CA ILE A 809 -6.14 -14.56 -43.35
C ILE A 809 -6.97 -13.79 -44.40
N ASN A 810 -7.35 -12.54 -44.12
CA ASN A 810 -8.08 -11.66 -45.03
C ASN A 810 -7.23 -10.51 -45.59
N GLY A 811 -5.90 -10.64 -45.51
CA GLY A 811 -4.94 -9.65 -46.00
C GLY A 811 -4.56 -8.54 -45.02
N SER A 812 -5.08 -8.56 -43.78
CA SER A 812 -4.73 -7.57 -42.75
C SER A 812 -3.25 -7.64 -42.35
N SER A 813 -2.64 -6.49 -42.18
CA SER A 813 -1.27 -6.30 -41.68
C SER A 813 -1.23 -5.79 -40.23
N VAL A 814 -2.38 -5.69 -39.57
CA VAL A 814 -2.51 -5.14 -38.21
C VAL A 814 -2.09 -6.18 -37.16
N PRO A 815 -1.20 -5.84 -36.21
CA PRO A 815 -0.92 -6.69 -35.05
C PRO A 815 -2.17 -6.84 -34.17
N LEU A 816 -2.53 -8.08 -33.82
CA LEU A 816 -3.69 -8.36 -32.98
C LEU A 816 -3.32 -8.44 -31.48
N PRO A 817 -4.23 -8.04 -30.57
CA PRO A 817 -4.01 -8.07 -29.12
C PRO A 817 -4.14 -9.49 -28.54
N TYR A 818 -3.83 -9.65 -27.25
CA TYR A 818 -4.09 -10.86 -26.45
C TYR A 818 -3.50 -12.18 -27.00
N GLY A 819 -2.50 -12.11 -27.87
CA GLY A 819 -1.91 -13.29 -28.51
C GLY A 819 -2.78 -13.91 -29.61
N LEU A 820 -3.77 -13.18 -30.14
CA LEU A 820 -4.56 -13.62 -31.28
C LEU A 820 -3.68 -13.79 -32.52
N ASP A 821 -3.82 -14.93 -33.19
CA ASP A 821 -3.02 -15.31 -34.35
C ASP A 821 -3.61 -14.70 -35.64
N PRO A 822 -2.93 -13.74 -36.28
CA PRO A 822 -3.43 -13.07 -37.49
C PRO A 822 -3.57 -14.04 -38.69
N ALA A 823 -2.90 -15.20 -38.67
CA ALA A 823 -3.05 -16.21 -39.70
C ALA A 823 -4.38 -16.98 -39.59
N ARG A 824 -5.06 -16.90 -38.45
CA ARG A 824 -6.34 -17.58 -38.18
C ARG A 824 -7.51 -16.63 -37.96
N VAL A 825 -7.25 -15.43 -37.45
CA VAL A 825 -8.28 -14.48 -37.03
C VAL A 825 -8.36 -13.31 -38.03
N PRO A 826 -9.48 -13.16 -38.77
CA PRO A 826 -9.69 -12.00 -39.64
C PRO A 826 -10.01 -10.74 -38.84
N LEU A 827 -9.81 -9.59 -39.48
CA LEU A 827 -10.11 -8.27 -38.93
C LEU A 827 -10.95 -7.45 -39.93
N ALA A 828 -11.90 -6.66 -39.43
CA ALA A 828 -12.60 -5.66 -40.23
C ALA A 828 -12.71 -4.35 -39.44
N GLY A 829 -12.27 -3.23 -40.02
CA GLY A 829 -12.38 -1.91 -39.40
C GLY A 829 -12.72 -0.78 -40.39
N THR A 830 -13.19 0.35 -39.87
CA THR A 830 -13.74 1.48 -40.65
C THR A 830 -12.79 2.66 -40.78
N TYR A 831 -11.66 2.69 -40.05
CA TYR A 831 -10.76 3.83 -40.07
C TYR A 831 -10.14 4.05 -41.46
N THR A 832 -10.21 5.29 -41.93
CA THR A 832 -9.53 5.75 -43.14
C THR A 832 -9.01 7.17 -42.95
N SER A 833 -7.85 7.48 -43.53
CA SER A 833 -7.32 8.85 -43.55
C SER A 833 -7.95 9.73 -44.64
N GLY A 834 -8.76 9.13 -45.51
CA GLY A 834 -9.40 9.81 -46.64
C GLY A 834 -10.83 10.27 -46.34
N VAL A 835 -11.67 10.22 -47.37
CA VAL A 835 -13.09 10.56 -47.27
C VAL A 835 -13.80 9.56 -46.35
N GLN A 836 -14.47 10.08 -45.33
CA GLN A 836 -15.30 9.29 -44.42
C GLN A 836 -16.64 8.95 -45.11
N GLN A 837 -17.18 7.78 -44.79
CA GLN A 837 -18.50 7.35 -45.24
C GLN A 837 -19.17 6.53 -44.14
N GLU A 838 -20.51 6.47 -44.17
CA GLU A 838 -21.22 5.54 -43.30
C GLU A 838 -20.81 4.10 -43.63
N SER A 839 -20.44 3.36 -42.59
CA SER A 839 -19.95 1.99 -42.72
C SER A 839 -20.89 1.02 -42.01
N ARG A 840 -21.22 -0.09 -42.68
CA ARG A 840 -22.12 -1.12 -42.15
C ARG A 840 -21.59 -2.50 -42.46
N LEU A 841 -21.62 -3.37 -41.45
CA LEU A 841 -21.21 -4.76 -41.55
C LEU A 841 -22.20 -5.65 -40.81
N THR A 842 -22.63 -6.72 -41.47
CA THR A 842 -23.40 -7.81 -40.85
C THR A 842 -22.72 -9.11 -41.23
N SER A 843 -22.01 -9.70 -40.28
CA SER A 843 -21.25 -10.92 -40.50
C SER A 843 -22.14 -12.13 -40.84
N ALA A 844 -21.51 -13.21 -41.29
CA ALA A 844 -22.14 -14.52 -41.41
C ALA A 844 -22.69 -15.00 -40.06
N TRP A 845 -23.63 -15.96 -40.10
CA TRP A 845 -24.04 -16.67 -38.89
C TRP A 845 -22.90 -17.57 -38.41
N TYR A 846 -22.54 -17.47 -37.14
CA TYR A 846 -21.59 -18.34 -36.45
C TYR A 846 -22.36 -19.31 -35.55
N TRP A 847 -22.10 -20.61 -35.71
CA TRP A 847 -22.79 -21.64 -34.95
C TRP A 847 -22.43 -21.57 -33.47
N LEU A 848 -23.45 -21.46 -32.62
CA LEU A 848 -23.26 -21.49 -31.17
C LEU A 848 -22.97 -22.93 -30.73
N PRO A 849 -21.95 -23.16 -29.89
CA PRO A 849 -21.80 -24.45 -29.22
C PRO A 849 -22.98 -24.67 -28.26
N LYS A 850 -23.19 -25.93 -27.86
CA LYS A 850 -24.20 -26.25 -26.84
C LYS A 850 -23.96 -25.43 -25.56
N PRO A 851 -25.01 -24.98 -24.87
CA PRO A 851 -24.86 -24.29 -23.59
C PRO A 851 -24.27 -25.23 -22.54
N ASP A 852 -23.38 -24.69 -21.72
CA ASP A 852 -22.83 -25.33 -20.53
C ASP A 852 -22.48 -24.26 -19.47
N ASP A 853 -22.13 -24.71 -18.27
CA ASP A 853 -21.79 -23.84 -17.15
C ASP A 853 -20.35 -23.30 -17.22
N GLY A 854 -19.47 -23.97 -17.98
CA GLY A 854 -18.05 -23.63 -18.10
C GLY A 854 -17.76 -22.46 -19.05
N HIS A 855 -18.66 -22.21 -20.01
CA HIS A 855 -18.50 -21.18 -21.03
C HIS A 855 -19.64 -20.15 -20.96
N PRO A 856 -19.62 -19.23 -19.98
CA PRO A 856 -20.74 -18.31 -19.72
C PRO A 856 -20.82 -17.10 -20.67
N LEU A 857 -19.85 -16.89 -21.56
CA LEU A 857 -19.72 -15.69 -22.38
C LEU A 857 -19.57 -16.01 -23.87
N VAL A 858 -20.01 -15.07 -24.71
CA VAL A 858 -19.50 -14.87 -26.07
C VAL A 858 -18.69 -13.58 -26.04
N VAL A 859 -17.50 -13.60 -26.63
CA VAL A 859 -16.57 -12.47 -26.65
C VAL A 859 -16.28 -12.04 -28.09
N VAL A 860 -16.25 -10.74 -28.31
CA VAL A 860 -15.76 -10.13 -29.55
C VAL A 860 -14.62 -9.19 -29.19
N THR A 861 -13.43 -9.41 -29.74
CA THR A 861 -12.33 -8.45 -29.58
C THR A 861 -12.56 -7.30 -30.55
N ALA A 862 -12.58 -6.08 -30.04
CA ALA A 862 -12.93 -4.89 -30.79
C ALA A 862 -12.08 -3.69 -30.38
N ALA A 863 -12.05 -2.67 -31.23
CA ALA A 863 -11.45 -1.37 -30.96
C ALA A 863 -12.31 -0.26 -31.58
N GLY A 864 -12.05 0.98 -31.18
CA GLY A 864 -12.83 2.14 -31.61
C GLY A 864 -13.86 2.60 -30.60
N LYS A 865 -14.68 3.58 -30.99
CA LYS A 865 -15.68 4.21 -30.11
C LYS A 865 -16.98 3.44 -30.15
N ILE A 866 -17.19 2.56 -29.19
CA ILE A 866 -18.30 1.59 -29.19
C ILE A 866 -19.24 1.89 -28.02
N ALA A 867 -20.54 1.80 -28.27
CA ALA A 867 -21.56 1.91 -27.23
C ALA A 867 -21.61 0.63 -26.38
N GLY A 868 -21.57 0.77 -25.05
CA GLY A 868 -21.56 -0.37 -24.13
C GLY A 868 -21.93 -0.02 -22.70
N ASN A 869 -22.28 -1.05 -21.93
CA ASN A 869 -22.56 -0.92 -20.51
C ASN A 869 -21.31 -1.19 -19.67
N SER A 870 -21.16 -0.50 -18.54
CA SER A 870 -20.12 -0.78 -17.55
C SER A 870 -20.60 -0.46 -16.14
N VAL A 871 -19.98 -1.06 -15.12
CA VAL A 871 -20.33 -0.79 -13.73
C VAL A 871 -19.99 0.65 -13.34
N LEU A 872 -18.86 1.18 -13.81
CA LEU A 872 -18.35 2.48 -13.37
C LEU A 872 -19.14 3.65 -14.00
N HIS A 873 -19.43 3.54 -15.30
CA HIS A 873 -20.05 4.61 -16.09
C HIS A 873 -21.53 4.37 -16.42
N GLY A 874 -22.05 3.16 -16.17
CA GLY A 874 -23.42 2.78 -16.51
C GLY A 874 -23.55 2.47 -18.00
N TYR A 875 -23.61 3.52 -18.83
CA TYR A 875 -23.67 3.41 -20.28
C TYR A 875 -22.78 4.48 -20.93
N THR A 876 -21.82 4.05 -21.74
CA THR A 876 -21.00 4.95 -22.55
C THR A 876 -21.54 4.95 -23.99
N PRO A 877 -21.92 6.12 -24.55
CA PRO A 877 -22.40 6.22 -25.92
C PRO A 877 -21.26 6.09 -26.95
N GLY A 878 -21.56 5.54 -28.12
CA GLY A 878 -20.62 5.33 -29.21
C GLY A 878 -21.30 4.74 -30.45
N GLN A 879 -20.50 4.21 -31.38
CA GLN A 879 -20.97 3.45 -32.54
C GLN A 879 -21.52 2.08 -32.12
N THR A 880 -22.32 1.48 -33.00
CA THR A 880 -23.05 0.25 -32.65
C THR A 880 -22.21 -0.98 -32.99
N VAL A 881 -21.93 -1.82 -31.98
CA VAL A 881 -21.43 -3.18 -32.17
C VAL A 881 -22.25 -4.12 -31.28
N VAL A 882 -23.18 -4.84 -31.88
CA VAL A 882 -24.13 -5.71 -31.17
C VAL A 882 -24.02 -7.14 -31.67
N LEU A 883 -24.28 -8.07 -30.76
CA LEU A 883 -24.37 -9.49 -31.09
C LEU A 883 -25.84 -9.83 -31.35
N GLU A 884 -26.18 -10.13 -32.59
CA GLU A 884 -27.51 -10.59 -32.97
C GLU A 884 -27.57 -12.12 -32.91
N TYR A 885 -28.54 -12.67 -32.18
CA TYR A 885 -28.74 -14.11 -32.09
C TYR A 885 -29.89 -14.56 -33.00
N GLY A 886 -29.76 -15.77 -33.52
CA GLY A 886 -30.68 -16.37 -34.47
C GLY A 886 -31.25 -17.70 -33.99
N LYS A 887 -32.48 -17.97 -34.39
CA LYS A 887 -33.21 -19.22 -34.10
C LYS A 887 -33.45 -20.02 -35.38
N PRO A 888 -33.67 -21.33 -35.29
CA PRO A 888 -34.11 -22.13 -36.43
C PRO A 888 -35.46 -21.61 -36.93
N GLY A 889 -35.51 -21.20 -38.20
CA GLY A 889 -36.75 -20.84 -38.88
C GLY A 889 -37.50 -22.06 -39.41
N PRO A 890 -38.74 -21.87 -39.91
CA PRO A 890 -39.57 -22.96 -40.44
C PRO A 890 -38.91 -23.74 -41.58
N ASP A 891 -38.12 -23.06 -42.41
CA ASP A 891 -37.45 -23.63 -43.58
C ASP A 891 -36.04 -24.16 -43.28
N GLY A 892 -35.67 -24.28 -42.01
CA GLY A 892 -34.33 -24.68 -41.56
C GLY A 892 -33.26 -23.58 -41.60
N ASN A 893 -33.58 -22.41 -42.16
CA ASN A 893 -32.70 -21.24 -42.17
C ASN A 893 -32.68 -20.51 -40.81
N VAL A 894 -31.55 -19.91 -40.45
CA VAL A 894 -31.44 -19.11 -39.23
C VAL A 894 -32.12 -17.75 -39.43
N VAL A 895 -33.10 -17.43 -38.58
CA VAL A 895 -33.79 -16.14 -38.57
C VAL A 895 -33.36 -15.30 -37.35
N PRO A 896 -33.08 -13.99 -37.52
CA PRO A 896 -32.76 -13.10 -36.40
C PRO A 896 -33.90 -13.06 -35.38
N ALA A 897 -33.57 -13.13 -34.09
CA ALA A 897 -34.55 -13.11 -33.01
C ALA A 897 -34.35 -11.94 -32.01
N GLY A 898 -33.13 -11.44 -31.85
CA GLY A 898 -32.84 -10.30 -30.98
C GLY A 898 -31.37 -9.92 -30.95
N ARG A 899 -31.05 -8.83 -30.25
CA ARG A 899 -29.69 -8.25 -30.17
C ARG A 899 -29.27 -8.02 -28.74
N LEU A 900 -27.97 -8.17 -28.47
CA LEU A 900 -27.35 -7.87 -27.19
C LEU A 900 -26.38 -6.69 -27.33
N VAL A 901 -26.46 -5.76 -26.37
CA VAL A 901 -25.48 -4.68 -26.17
C VAL A 901 -24.32 -5.25 -25.33
N PRO A 902 -23.06 -4.94 -25.66
CA PRO A 902 -21.91 -5.46 -24.92
C PRO A 902 -21.80 -4.84 -23.53
N ASP A 903 -21.19 -5.61 -22.62
CA ASP A 903 -20.51 -5.06 -21.45
C ASP A 903 -19.07 -4.70 -21.88
N ASP A 904 -18.73 -3.40 -21.82
CA ASP A 904 -17.46 -2.81 -22.27
C ASP A 904 -16.83 -1.97 -21.15
N LEU A 905 -15.67 -2.43 -20.63
CA LEU A 905 -14.99 -1.78 -19.51
C LEU A 905 -14.29 -0.47 -19.88
N TYR A 906 -13.81 -0.37 -21.13
CA TYR A 906 -12.92 0.71 -21.57
C TYR A 906 -13.60 1.61 -22.60
N GLY A 907 -14.93 1.79 -22.50
CA GLY A 907 -15.69 2.64 -23.44
C GLY A 907 -15.17 4.08 -23.52
N GLU A 908 -14.58 4.59 -22.43
CA GLU A 908 -13.96 5.92 -22.36
C GLU A 908 -12.53 5.96 -22.98
N GLN A 909 -11.97 4.82 -23.41
CA GLN A 909 -10.68 4.68 -24.09
C GLN A 909 -10.87 4.09 -25.51
N PRO A 910 -11.44 4.87 -26.45
CA PRO A 910 -11.85 4.35 -27.77
C PRO A 910 -10.68 3.83 -28.62
N LYS A 911 -9.44 4.24 -28.34
CA LYS A 911 -8.23 3.88 -29.10
C LYS A 911 -7.50 2.64 -28.57
N ALA A 912 -8.16 1.84 -27.73
CA ALA A 912 -7.59 0.61 -27.19
C ALA A 912 -8.34 -0.62 -27.73
N TRP A 913 -7.57 -1.66 -28.02
CA TRP A 913 -8.10 -3.02 -28.17
C TRP A 913 -8.67 -3.50 -26.84
N ARG A 914 -9.87 -4.07 -26.90
CA ARG A 914 -10.58 -4.60 -25.73
C ARG A 914 -11.55 -5.71 -26.10
N ASN A 915 -11.88 -6.54 -25.12
CA ASN A 915 -12.84 -7.62 -25.28
C ASN A 915 -14.24 -7.16 -24.88
N LEU A 916 -15.15 -7.08 -25.86
CA LEU A 916 -16.59 -6.88 -25.63
C LEU A 916 -17.20 -8.19 -25.14
N ARG A 917 -18.00 -8.12 -24.07
CA ARG A 917 -18.53 -9.29 -23.39
C ARG A 917 -20.04 -9.37 -23.61
N TYR A 918 -20.51 -10.53 -24.08
CA TYR A 918 -21.93 -10.83 -24.23
C TYR A 918 -22.26 -12.07 -23.41
N ALA A 919 -23.00 -11.88 -22.31
CA ALA A 919 -23.35 -12.98 -21.42
C ALA A 919 -24.35 -13.95 -22.09
N ARG A 920 -24.04 -15.25 -22.09
CA ARG A 920 -24.87 -16.28 -22.75
C ARG A 920 -26.19 -16.51 -22.05
N ASP A 921 -26.30 -16.21 -20.76
CA ASP A 921 -27.54 -16.27 -20.00
C ASP A 921 -28.62 -15.29 -20.50
N LYS A 922 -28.21 -14.22 -21.22
CA LYS A 922 -29.11 -13.29 -21.91
C LYS A 922 -29.53 -13.79 -23.31
N VAL A 923 -28.89 -14.84 -23.83
CA VAL A 923 -29.26 -15.48 -25.10
C VAL A 923 -30.30 -16.58 -24.82
N PRO A 924 -31.43 -16.63 -25.55
CA PRO A 924 -32.40 -17.71 -25.39
C PRO A 924 -31.77 -19.10 -25.62
N ALA A 925 -32.18 -20.09 -24.84
CA ALA A 925 -31.63 -21.46 -24.90
C ALA A 925 -31.86 -22.17 -26.25
N ASP A 926 -32.83 -21.72 -27.04
CA ASP A 926 -33.15 -22.20 -28.38
C ASP A 926 -32.42 -21.44 -29.52
N ALA A 927 -31.55 -20.49 -29.19
CA ALA A 927 -30.68 -19.84 -30.17
C ALA A 927 -29.61 -20.81 -30.67
N VAL A 928 -29.40 -20.86 -31.98
CA VAL A 928 -28.48 -21.80 -32.63
C VAL A 928 -27.26 -21.13 -33.26
N ALA A 929 -27.34 -19.83 -33.50
CA ALA A 929 -26.25 -19.07 -34.10
C ALA A 929 -26.25 -17.61 -33.63
N VAL A 930 -25.10 -16.96 -33.77
CA VAL A 930 -24.91 -15.53 -33.51
C VAL A 930 -24.20 -14.87 -34.68
N ARG A 931 -24.38 -13.57 -34.86
CA ARG A 931 -23.59 -12.77 -35.79
C ARG A 931 -23.31 -11.38 -35.21
N VAL A 932 -22.16 -10.83 -35.57
CA VAL A 932 -21.80 -9.45 -35.27
C VAL A 932 -22.48 -8.52 -36.26
N VAL A 933 -23.15 -7.50 -35.74
CA VAL A 933 -23.71 -6.37 -36.49
C VAL A 933 -23.03 -5.10 -36.02
N ALA A 934 -22.37 -4.40 -36.95
CA ALA A 934 -21.56 -3.24 -36.67
C ALA A 934 -21.96 -2.06 -37.58
N GLU A 935 -22.17 -0.89 -36.99
CA GLU A 935 -22.55 0.34 -37.70
C GLU A 935 -21.72 1.51 -37.21
N ASP A 936 -21.06 2.18 -38.15
CA ASP A 936 -20.37 3.44 -37.96
C ASP A 936 -21.05 4.52 -38.78
N LEU A 937 -21.87 5.33 -38.10
CA LEU A 937 -22.70 6.37 -38.71
C LEU A 937 -22.11 7.77 -38.49
N SER A 938 -20.98 7.87 -37.80
CA SER A 938 -20.26 9.13 -37.62
C SER A 938 -19.31 9.33 -38.79
N LEU A 939 -19.28 10.55 -39.33
CA LEU A 939 -18.28 10.95 -40.32
C LEU A 939 -17.09 11.66 -39.66
N THR A 940 -16.99 11.60 -38.33
CA THR A 940 -15.86 12.16 -37.59
C THR A 940 -14.67 11.21 -37.77
N PRO A 941 -13.50 11.66 -38.28
CA PRO A 941 -12.38 10.75 -38.57
C PRO A 941 -11.86 9.93 -37.38
N GLU A 942 -12.07 10.44 -36.15
CA GLU A 942 -11.66 9.77 -34.91
C GLU A 942 -12.73 8.81 -34.36
N ASP A 943 -13.95 8.84 -34.90
CA ASP A 943 -15.00 7.87 -34.61
C ASP A 943 -14.88 6.75 -35.64
N TRP A 944 -14.26 5.66 -35.24
CA TRP A 944 -14.11 4.44 -36.04
C TRP A 944 -14.42 3.23 -35.18
N ILE A 945 -14.63 2.07 -35.81
CA ILE A 945 -14.77 0.77 -35.15
C ILE A 945 -13.97 -0.30 -35.87
N ALA A 946 -13.54 -1.30 -35.11
CA ALA A 946 -12.93 -2.52 -35.63
C ALA A 946 -13.40 -3.72 -34.84
N VAL A 947 -13.64 -4.84 -35.52
CA VAL A 947 -14.18 -6.07 -34.94
C VAL A 947 -13.45 -7.30 -35.44
N THR A 948 -13.42 -8.32 -34.59
CA THR A 948 -12.99 -9.69 -34.90
C THR A 948 -14.19 -10.64 -34.86
N PRO A 949 -14.08 -11.89 -35.34
CA PRO A 949 -15.16 -12.87 -35.18
C PRO A 949 -15.46 -13.16 -33.70
N PRO A 950 -16.70 -13.56 -33.38
CA PRO A 950 -17.06 -13.92 -32.02
C PRO A 950 -16.45 -15.28 -31.63
N ARG A 951 -16.04 -15.41 -30.36
CA ARG A 951 -15.56 -16.66 -29.76
C ARG A 951 -16.26 -16.96 -28.44
N VAL A 952 -16.32 -18.23 -28.08
CA VAL A 952 -16.76 -18.72 -26.77
C VAL A 952 -15.50 -19.17 -26.01
N PRO A 953 -14.97 -18.36 -25.08
CA PRO A 953 -13.64 -18.59 -24.49
C PRO A 953 -13.63 -19.80 -23.55
N ASP A 954 -12.56 -20.60 -23.58
CA ASP A 954 -12.28 -21.62 -22.56
C ASP A 954 -11.68 -20.93 -21.32
N LEU A 955 -12.43 -20.94 -20.22
CA LEU A 955 -12.12 -20.16 -19.02
C LEU A 955 -11.66 -21.07 -17.88
N ARG A 956 -10.57 -20.67 -17.23
CA ARG A 956 -10.09 -21.29 -15.97
C ARG A 956 -9.94 -20.25 -14.90
N SER A 957 -10.05 -20.63 -13.63
CA SER A 957 -9.76 -19.68 -12.56
C SER A 957 -8.28 -19.27 -12.57
N LEU A 958 -7.99 -18.06 -12.09
CA LEU A 958 -6.62 -17.57 -11.96
C LEU A 958 -5.80 -18.48 -11.04
N GLN A 959 -6.42 -19.00 -9.97
CA GLN A 959 -5.76 -19.94 -9.06
C GLN A 959 -5.37 -21.25 -9.75
N GLU A 960 -6.19 -21.80 -10.65
CA GLU A 960 -5.86 -23.01 -11.41
C GLU A 960 -4.77 -22.78 -12.44
N TYR A 961 -4.73 -21.59 -13.05
CA TYR A 961 -3.75 -21.26 -14.10
C TYR A 961 -2.37 -20.88 -13.53
N VAL A 962 -2.33 -19.92 -12.61
CA VAL A 962 -1.08 -19.37 -12.04
C VAL A 962 -0.57 -20.23 -10.87
N GLY A 963 -1.49 -20.80 -10.08
CA GLY A 963 -1.16 -21.57 -8.89
C GLY A 963 -0.57 -20.74 -7.75
N SER A 964 0.20 -21.41 -6.89
CA SER A 964 0.76 -20.87 -5.64
C SER A 964 2.28 -21.02 -5.52
N THR A 965 2.96 -21.45 -6.58
CA THR A 965 4.42 -21.70 -6.56
C THR A 965 5.18 -20.84 -7.56
N GLN A 966 4.53 -20.39 -8.63
CA GLN A 966 5.17 -19.54 -9.62
C GLN A 966 5.35 -18.13 -9.03
N PRO A 967 6.53 -17.51 -9.19
CA PRO A 967 6.75 -16.13 -8.74
C PRO A 967 5.89 -15.14 -9.51
N VAL A 968 5.11 -14.33 -8.80
CA VAL A 968 4.24 -13.29 -9.35
C VAL A 968 4.69 -11.92 -8.86
N LEU A 969 4.74 -10.93 -9.75
CA LEU A 969 4.79 -9.53 -9.36
C LEU A 969 3.37 -9.06 -9.04
N LEU A 970 3.01 -9.09 -7.78
CA LEU A 970 1.76 -8.53 -7.28
C LEU A 970 1.96 -7.04 -7.04
N ASP A 971 1.27 -6.17 -7.79
CA ASP A 971 1.28 -4.74 -7.50
C ASP A 971 0.76 -4.49 -6.08
N TRP A 972 1.22 -3.41 -5.45
CA TRP A 972 0.98 -3.19 -4.02
C TRP A 972 -0.50 -3.05 -3.62
N ALA A 973 -1.38 -2.68 -4.54
CA ALA A 973 -2.81 -2.51 -4.29
C ALA A 973 -3.57 -3.85 -4.17
N VAL A 974 -3.04 -4.94 -4.75
CA VAL A 974 -3.80 -6.18 -4.95
C VAL A 974 -3.43 -7.30 -3.97
N GLY A 975 -2.32 -7.19 -3.24
CA GLY A 975 -1.74 -8.29 -2.45
C GLY A 975 -2.67 -8.95 -1.42
N LEU A 976 -3.61 -8.21 -0.81
CA LEU A 976 -4.57 -8.79 0.15
C LEU A 976 -5.67 -9.62 -0.53
N ALA A 977 -5.99 -9.31 -1.78
CA ALA A 977 -7.01 -10.03 -2.56
C ALA A 977 -6.47 -11.34 -3.17
N PHE A 978 -5.14 -11.45 -3.31
CA PHE A 978 -4.42 -12.61 -3.85
C PHE A 978 -3.45 -13.22 -2.81
N PRO A 979 -3.95 -13.71 -1.66
CA PRO A 979 -3.09 -14.18 -0.57
C PRO A 979 -2.35 -15.49 -0.90
N CYS A 980 -2.86 -16.29 -1.86
CA CYS A 980 -2.30 -17.60 -2.20
C CYS A 980 -1.17 -17.55 -3.25
N GLN A 981 -1.08 -16.47 -4.02
CA GLN A 981 -0.04 -16.31 -5.04
C GLN A 981 1.30 -16.03 -4.35
N GLN A 982 2.37 -16.69 -4.82
CA GLN A 982 3.70 -16.50 -4.27
C GLN A 982 4.33 -15.24 -4.90
N PRO A 983 4.60 -14.17 -4.13
CA PRO A 983 5.31 -13.02 -4.67
C PRO A 983 6.74 -13.42 -5.04
N MET A 984 7.32 -12.76 -6.05
CA MET A 984 8.75 -12.95 -6.33
C MET A 984 9.60 -12.53 -5.13
N LEU A 985 10.53 -13.39 -4.73
CA LEU A 985 11.39 -13.17 -3.58
C LEU A 985 12.68 -12.46 -3.98
N HIS A 986 13.42 -11.95 -2.99
CA HIS A 986 14.79 -11.52 -3.19
C HIS A 986 15.68 -12.01 -2.05
N VAL A 987 16.92 -12.37 -2.40
CA VAL A 987 17.91 -12.89 -1.47
C VAL A 987 19.28 -12.37 -1.88
N ASN A 988 20.06 -11.87 -0.91
CA ASN A 988 21.42 -11.35 -1.14
C ASN A 988 21.50 -10.33 -2.29
N GLY A 989 20.48 -9.49 -2.43
CA GLY A 989 20.42 -8.41 -3.43
C GLY A 989 19.95 -8.83 -4.83
N VAL A 990 19.65 -10.11 -5.07
CA VAL A 990 19.13 -10.62 -6.35
C VAL A 990 17.67 -11.06 -6.19
N THR A 991 16.81 -10.69 -7.14
CA THR A 991 15.40 -11.10 -7.17
C THR A 991 15.19 -12.40 -7.95
N GLU A 992 14.09 -13.09 -7.69
CA GLU A 992 13.53 -14.06 -8.63
C GLU A 992 13.01 -13.34 -9.89
N ILE A 993 12.86 -14.09 -10.98
CA ILE A 993 12.24 -13.57 -12.21
C ILE A 993 10.75 -13.93 -12.18
N PRO A 994 9.84 -12.94 -12.17
CA PRO A 994 8.40 -13.20 -12.14
C PRO A 994 7.93 -13.78 -13.47
N LYS A 995 6.91 -14.64 -13.41
CA LYS A 995 6.22 -15.21 -14.59
C LYS A 995 4.96 -14.43 -14.95
N PHE A 996 4.33 -13.84 -13.96
CA PHE A 996 3.12 -13.05 -14.12
C PHE A 996 3.22 -11.74 -13.37
N ARG A 997 2.41 -10.77 -13.78
CA ARG A 997 2.11 -9.55 -13.03
C ARG A 997 0.60 -9.42 -12.85
N ILE A 998 0.16 -9.21 -11.60
CA ILE A 998 -1.25 -8.91 -11.29
C ILE A 998 -1.33 -7.44 -10.88
N THR A 999 -2.16 -6.67 -11.57
CA THR A 999 -2.30 -5.22 -11.36
C THR A 999 -3.75 -4.86 -10.99
N PRO A 1000 -3.99 -3.71 -10.34
CA PRO A 1000 -5.35 -3.21 -10.11
C PRO A 1000 -5.99 -2.72 -11.42
N ASP A 1001 -7.19 -2.14 -11.31
CA ASP A 1001 -7.94 -1.55 -12.44
C ASP A 1001 -7.13 -0.47 -13.16
N TYR A 1002 -7.53 -0.14 -14.39
CA TYR A 1002 -6.77 0.72 -15.29
C TYR A 1002 -6.35 2.08 -14.69
N SER A 1003 -7.26 2.73 -13.96
CA SER A 1003 -6.98 4.06 -13.40
C SER A 1003 -5.96 3.97 -12.27
N ALA A 1004 -6.15 3.01 -11.36
CA ALA A 1004 -5.23 2.78 -10.25
C ALA A 1004 -3.85 2.32 -10.74
N LYS A 1005 -3.79 1.43 -11.75
CA LYS A 1005 -2.52 1.00 -12.35
C LYS A 1005 -1.75 2.19 -12.91
N LYS A 1006 -2.41 2.99 -13.76
CA LYS A 1006 -1.79 4.11 -14.47
C LYS A 1006 -1.35 5.25 -13.54
N MET A 1007 -2.20 5.61 -12.57
CA MET A 1007 -1.94 6.78 -11.73
C MET A 1007 -1.10 6.45 -10.50
N ASP A 1008 -1.27 5.26 -9.93
CA ASP A 1008 -0.73 4.92 -8.61
C ASP A 1008 0.35 3.84 -8.66
N THR A 1009 0.09 2.64 -9.21
CA THR A 1009 1.07 1.52 -9.09
C THR A 1009 2.27 1.70 -10.02
N ASP A 1010 2.05 1.93 -11.32
CA ASP A 1010 3.15 2.08 -12.29
C ASP A 1010 4.09 3.25 -11.96
N THR A 1011 3.56 4.33 -11.38
CA THR A 1011 4.36 5.51 -10.97
C THR A 1011 5.07 5.30 -9.63
N TRP A 1012 4.53 4.45 -8.77
CA TRP A 1012 5.10 4.16 -7.46
C TRP A 1012 6.28 3.20 -7.53
N GLU A 1013 6.21 2.17 -8.37
CA GLU A 1013 7.22 1.11 -8.47
C GLU A 1013 8.05 1.15 -9.77
N ASP A 1014 8.16 2.33 -10.39
CA ASP A 1014 9.01 2.57 -11.56
C ASP A 1014 10.52 2.44 -11.27
N GLY A 1015 11.31 2.20 -12.32
CA GLY A 1015 12.77 2.08 -12.21
C GLY A 1015 13.47 3.39 -11.83
N VAL A 1016 12.88 4.55 -12.14
CA VAL A 1016 13.47 5.86 -11.82
C VAL A 1016 13.54 6.08 -10.30
N ASN A 1017 12.52 5.63 -9.57
CA ASN A 1017 12.45 5.75 -8.13
C ASN A 1017 12.92 4.49 -7.37
N GLY A 1018 13.51 3.53 -8.08
CA GLY A 1018 14.08 2.31 -7.52
C GLY A 1018 13.05 1.22 -7.21
N GLY A 1019 11.96 1.16 -7.96
CA GLY A 1019 10.97 0.10 -7.87
C GLY A 1019 11.20 -1.06 -8.84
N LEU A 1020 10.35 -2.08 -8.72
CA LEU A 1020 10.54 -3.40 -9.34
C LEU A 1020 10.36 -3.39 -10.86
N LEU A 1021 9.61 -2.41 -11.43
CA LEU A 1021 9.44 -2.29 -12.87
C LEU A 1021 10.74 -1.90 -13.58
N GLY A 1022 11.69 -1.28 -12.86
CA GLY A 1022 13.03 -1.05 -13.40
C GLY A 1022 13.76 -2.35 -13.79
N ILE A 1023 13.42 -3.47 -13.15
CA ILE A 1023 13.99 -4.79 -13.44
C ILE A 1023 13.20 -5.46 -14.55
N THR A 1024 11.87 -5.53 -14.42
CA THR A 1024 11.03 -6.28 -15.36
C THR A 1024 11.02 -5.66 -16.75
N ASP A 1025 10.92 -4.33 -16.87
CA ASP A 1025 10.87 -3.65 -18.17
C ASP A 1025 12.18 -3.84 -18.96
N LEU A 1026 13.30 -4.03 -18.25
CA LEU A 1026 14.62 -4.19 -18.85
C LEU A 1026 14.92 -5.65 -19.28
N LEU A 1027 14.34 -6.64 -18.58
CA LEU A 1027 14.65 -8.06 -18.74
C LEU A 1027 13.54 -8.86 -19.45
N LEU A 1028 12.28 -8.43 -19.33
CA LEU A 1028 11.09 -9.18 -19.70
C LEU A 1028 10.21 -8.39 -20.69
N ARG A 1029 9.41 -9.11 -21.46
CA ARG A 1029 8.29 -8.55 -22.23
C ARG A 1029 7.00 -8.90 -21.54
N ALA A 1030 6.19 -7.89 -21.23
CA ALA A 1030 4.85 -8.09 -20.70
C ALA A 1030 3.84 -8.18 -21.85
N HIS A 1031 2.90 -9.11 -21.71
CA HIS A 1031 1.76 -9.26 -22.59
C HIS A 1031 0.49 -9.38 -21.73
N VAL A 1032 -0.50 -8.52 -21.97
CA VAL A 1032 -1.78 -8.59 -21.25
C VAL A 1032 -2.58 -9.81 -21.72
N MET A 1033 -3.16 -10.53 -20.76
CA MET A 1033 -4.00 -11.69 -20.99
C MET A 1033 -5.49 -11.33 -20.89
N ALA A 1034 -6.34 -12.06 -21.61
CA ALA A 1034 -7.79 -11.89 -21.51
C ALA A 1034 -8.31 -12.46 -20.18
N THR A 1035 -8.88 -11.59 -19.35
CA THR A 1035 -9.43 -11.97 -18.04
C THR A 1035 -10.81 -11.37 -17.78
N TYR A 1036 -11.59 -12.06 -16.95
CA TYR A 1036 -12.99 -11.75 -16.66
C TYR A 1036 -13.28 -12.01 -15.19
N LEU A 1037 -14.09 -11.16 -14.56
CA LEU A 1037 -14.60 -11.45 -13.22
C LEU A 1037 -15.88 -12.28 -13.34
N SER A 1038 -15.89 -13.47 -12.75
CA SER A 1038 -17.04 -14.38 -12.79
C SER A 1038 -18.33 -13.66 -12.38
N ARG A 1039 -19.34 -13.67 -13.25
CA ARG A 1039 -20.70 -13.11 -13.01
C ARG A 1039 -20.81 -11.59 -12.79
N ASP A 1040 -19.71 -10.84 -12.81
CA ASP A 1040 -19.72 -9.36 -12.86
C ASP A 1040 -18.95 -8.87 -14.10
N TRP A 1041 -19.51 -9.20 -15.27
CA TRP A 1041 -18.87 -9.03 -16.57
C TRP A 1041 -18.61 -7.57 -16.95
N GLY A 1042 -19.30 -6.61 -16.33
CA GLY A 1042 -19.13 -5.17 -16.56
C GLY A 1042 -18.14 -4.49 -15.60
N ARG A 1043 -17.42 -5.26 -14.78
CA ARG A 1043 -16.43 -4.75 -13.83
C ARG A 1043 -14.99 -4.96 -14.31
N ASP A 1044 -14.19 -3.90 -14.18
CA ASP A 1044 -12.73 -3.99 -14.23
C ASP A 1044 -12.22 -4.41 -12.84
N TRP A 1045 -11.68 -5.62 -12.76
CA TRP A 1045 -11.07 -6.13 -11.53
C TRP A 1045 -9.58 -5.78 -11.43
N GLY A 1046 -8.98 -5.36 -12.55
CA GLY A 1046 -7.56 -5.36 -12.80
C GLY A 1046 -7.19 -6.17 -14.03
N SER A 1047 -5.91 -6.49 -14.15
CA SER A 1047 -5.41 -7.28 -15.27
C SER A 1047 -4.30 -8.25 -14.85
N LEU A 1048 -4.14 -9.29 -15.66
CA LEU A 1048 -3.06 -10.26 -15.58
C LEU A 1048 -2.16 -10.09 -16.80
N ARG A 1049 -0.85 -9.97 -16.58
CA ARG A 1049 0.16 -9.99 -17.63
C ARG A 1049 1.04 -11.21 -17.50
N GLU A 1050 1.35 -11.83 -18.62
CA GLU A 1050 2.38 -12.85 -18.73
C GLU A 1050 3.71 -12.19 -19.08
N PHE A 1051 4.81 -12.71 -18.51
CA PHE A 1051 6.16 -12.26 -18.80
C PHE A 1051 6.95 -13.29 -19.60
N ASP A 1052 7.43 -12.86 -20.76
CA ASP A 1052 8.39 -13.61 -21.56
C ASP A 1052 9.81 -13.08 -21.37
N THR A 1053 10.77 -13.99 -21.26
CA THR A 1053 12.19 -13.63 -21.17
C THR A 1053 12.73 -13.21 -22.54
N LEU A 1054 13.43 -12.08 -22.60
CA LEU A 1054 14.06 -11.60 -23.84
C LEU A 1054 15.18 -12.51 -24.37
N VAL A 1055 15.84 -13.22 -23.46
CA VAL A 1055 16.93 -14.17 -23.73
C VAL A 1055 16.75 -15.35 -22.79
N ASP A 1056 16.88 -16.57 -23.30
CA ASP A 1056 16.91 -17.77 -22.47
C ASP A 1056 18.25 -17.84 -21.71
N ALA A 1057 18.21 -17.52 -20.41
CA ALA A 1057 19.39 -17.42 -19.58
C ALA A 1057 19.10 -17.94 -18.15
N PRO A 1058 19.86 -18.93 -17.66
CA PRO A 1058 19.68 -19.45 -16.31
C PRO A 1058 20.08 -18.42 -15.24
N PRO A 1059 19.59 -18.57 -14.00
CA PRO A 1059 20.05 -17.79 -12.86
C PRO A 1059 21.57 -17.94 -12.64
N ALA A 1060 22.23 -16.85 -12.26
CA ALA A 1060 23.65 -16.84 -11.94
C ALA A 1060 23.96 -17.55 -10.61
N GLN A 1061 25.09 -18.26 -10.56
CA GLN A 1061 25.69 -18.72 -9.31
C GLN A 1061 26.42 -17.55 -8.64
N LEU A 1062 26.04 -17.19 -7.41
CA LEU A 1062 26.67 -16.11 -6.66
C LEU A 1062 27.76 -16.65 -5.73
N ASP A 1063 28.89 -15.94 -5.66
CA ASP A 1063 29.93 -16.22 -4.68
C ASP A 1063 29.60 -15.46 -3.38
N LEU A 1064 29.20 -16.23 -2.36
CA LEU A 1064 28.83 -15.70 -1.05
C LEU A 1064 30.01 -15.75 -0.07
N SER A 1065 30.14 -14.69 0.72
CA SER A 1065 31.09 -14.59 1.81
C SER A 1065 30.49 -13.75 2.96
N THR A 1066 31.23 -13.58 4.04
CA THR A 1066 30.80 -12.77 5.19
C THR A 1066 31.88 -11.77 5.58
N ALA A 1067 31.46 -10.57 5.99
CA ALA A 1067 32.37 -9.55 6.50
C ALA A 1067 31.81 -8.90 7.77
N THR A 1068 32.61 -8.83 8.83
CA THR A 1068 32.27 -8.07 10.03
C THR A 1068 32.45 -6.58 9.77
N ARG A 1069 31.38 -5.79 9.93
CA ARG A 1069 31.36 -4.34 9.72
C ARG A 1069 31.08 -3.62 11.03
N SER A 1070 31.64 -2.42 11.20
CA SER A 1070 31.26 -1.54 12.31
C SER A 1070 29.89 -0.90 12.04
N GLY A 1071 29.19 -0.44 13.08
CA GLY A 1071 27.87 0.20 12.93
C GLY A 1071 27.88 1.55 12.19
N LEU A 1072 29.08 2.07 11.86
CA LEU A 1072 29.28 3.32 11.12
C LEU A 1072 29.87 3.12 9.72
N TRP A 1073 30.21 1.88 9.35
CA TRP A 1073 30.78 1.60 8.04
C TRP A 1073 29.74 1.79 6.93
N SER A 1074 30.19 2.31 5.78
CA SER A 1074 29.39 2.41 4.55
C SER A 1074 30.28 2.17 3.33
N PRO A 1075 29.84 1.38 2.33
CA PRO A 1075 30.55 1.21 1.06
C PRO A 1075 30.36 2.42 0.12
N GLY A 1076 29.73 3.50 0.58
CA GLY A 1076 29.42 4.70 -0.20
C GLY A 1076 27.93 4.83 -0.52
N GLN A 1077 27.58 5.88 -1.26
CA GLN A 1077 26.17 6.18 -1.56
C GLN A 1077 25.61 5.24 -2.63
N ILE A 1078 24.35 4.84 -2.44
CA ILE A 1078 23.53 4.17 -3.45
C ILE A 1078 23.26 5.17 -4.58
N ARG A 1079 23.32 4.68 -5.83
CA ARG A 1079 22.96 5.45 -7.01
C ARG A 1079 21.44 5.62 -7.03
N ILE A 1080 20.98 6.85 -6.86
CA ILE A 1080 19.53 7.17 -6.85
C ILE A 1080 19.11 8.16 -7.94
N LYS A 1081 20.07 8.74 -8.65
CA LYS A 1081 19.86 9.75 -9.68
C LYS A 1081 20.93 9.65 -10.75
N PRO A 1082 20.69 10.17 -11.97
CA PRO A 1082 21.75 10.35 -12.97
C PRO A 1082 22.85 11.28 -12.46
#